data_AF-A0AAW0AA31-F1
#
_entry.id   AF-A0AAW0AA31-F1
#
_cell.length_a   1.000
_cell.length_b   1.000
_cell.length_c   1.000
_cell.angle_alpha   90.00
_cell.angle_beta   90.00
_cell.angle_gamma   90.00
#
_symmetry.space_group_name_H-M   'P 1'
#
loop_
_entity.id
_entity.type
_entity.pdbx_description
1 polymer ?
#
loop_
_entity_poly.entity_id
_entity_poly.type
_entity_poly.pdbx_seq_one_letter_code
_entity_poly.pdbx_strand_id
1 'polypeptide(L)'
;MSFQGLISGAECAVPFNPLSQVLKHTEGDRSRQQDRIAGPSSASLHQLPGTSSAGASQQDLALARQFFDSSHAVGPAFGAPNPAELARIHELGGQPISESNERWIHEQQNGMRNFEAGATSHAWASEFSTPNASIATPMAQQQLTRPDYQQRPSYMSSFGSFGNSMGIGMGMGVNMNMYGPAMANQFPAQISGKGKNREADFEAAFAKIVAAQEAESSSIEKTSEDATGLEESLEKILLDEAEGSSTEFKRVWDQLQNSDLPPPKGDLAKWEAEFNQLMSSQRDEQDHDYGTGMKNAWESGLGDFSEDMDSKALRFDGEGIPILSEYVFEQNNKYLESGVSTRSPLTDAKALLEQNGSLSEAALLLEAAIQQGELGEGGYEAWILLGETRNMDEREEAGMRALAEGVKRGEAAGAAGVGMVSLAISYTNESMDRASHTMLLRWLQARFPSHPVPAETIAAVASNSVWDTHARLTEVFLDLARMQHGHGELDPDVQIALGILFYTNSDYDRAKDCFESALSARPTDFVLWNRLGSSLSNGSHPEEALGAYREALQLRPTYTRAIYNVGVACLNIGAHKEAAEHFLSALSMQETSGGGETSDQLWFTLRRTFLAMERGSAQAMLYAVGLQETDMNKPQIGISPIWWEGNPCNSHLMDLAKHVKDGCIDEEMVGLIFNTVGVSDAITMGTDGWLPSRDIIADSIEAVVMAQHYDGNISIPGCDKNMPGCLIAAARHNRPTVIVYGGTIQAGRRHVDCPAMGYKKGGTLKCAVSGAYTIGQINEDQLFDVVRHACPGAGACGGMYTEFWQSSALEALGMSLPYSSSTPALNSAKAQECRRAAKYLKNLLAKDIKPRDILTRQSFLNALVVVTVLQGSTNAVLHLLAMARAAEIELTIDDFQAISNKTPVLADLKPSGKYYMEDVHRVGGVPAIMKYLLKNTDLLDGSQLTVTGKTLAQNLEDVPELEFNQDVIRKLDNPVKPTGHLTILRGNLAPGSAVAKLTGKEGGRFEIKPGTVLIFRYQGPKGAPGMPEMLGPTGAIAGAGLANSTALITDGRFSGASRGFIIGHVVPEARLGGPIALVEDGDKIIIDSASLAITWDVDQAEQDRRKKLWDASNKGKLTVKRGILLRYARDVAPASEGAYCD
;
A
#
# COMPACT_ATOMS: atom_id res chain seq x y z
N MET A 1 24.83 -37.48 25.56
CA MET A 1 23.43 -37.01 25.55
C MET A 1 23.44 -35.67 24.84
N SER A 2 22.67 -35.54 23.76
CA SER A 2 22.52 -34.29 22.99
C SER A 2 21.07 -33.82 23.14
N PHE A 3 20.87 -32.52 23.36
CA PHE A 3 19.53 -31.92 23.44
C PHE A 3 19.05 -31.63 22.01
N GLN A 4 18.52 -32.66 21.34
CA GLN A 4 18.16 -32.62 19.92
C GLN A 4 16.78 -33.22 19.61
N GLY A 5 15.99 -33.51 20.65
CA GLY A 5 14.56 -33.79 20.55
C GLY A 5 13.77 -32.71 21.30
N LEU A 6 13.17 -31.78 20.56
CA LEU A 6 12.10 -30.87 20.97
C LEU A 6 11.59 -30.14 19.71
N ILE A 7 10.27 -30.07 19.56
CA ILE A 7 9.52 -29.59 18.36
C ILE A 7 9.51 -30.62 17.21
N SER A 8 8.32 -31.10 16.86
CA SER A 8 8.00 -31.93 15.68
C SER A 8 7.56 -31.05 14.49
N GLY A 9 7.27 -31.68 13.33
CA GLY A 9 6.59 -31.04 12.21
C GLY A 9 7.34 -31.05 10.87
N ALA A 10 7.14 -32.14 10.10
CA ALA A 10 7.50 -32.36 8.70
C ALA A 10 8.97 -32.12 8.26
N GLU A 11 9.59 -33.19 7.78
CA GLU A 11 11.04 -33.30 7.52
C GLU A 11 11.59 -32.37 6.42
N CYS A 12 10.74 -31.79 5.57
CA CYS A 12 11.17 -30.86 4.51
C CYS A 12 11.48 -29.43 5.02
N ALA A 13 11.23 -29.10 6.29
CA ALA A 13 11.17 -27.72 6.80
C ALA A 13 12.34 -27.30 7.74
N VAL A 14 13.59 -27.44 7.28
CA VAL A 14 14.84 -27.23 8.04
C VAL A 14 14.83 -25.98 8.98
N PRO A 15 15.13 -26.13 10.28
CA PRO A 15 15.15 -25.02 11.24
C PRO A 15 16.52 -24.30 11.28
N PHE A 16 16.62 -23.14 10.64
CA PHE A 16 17.80 -22.24 10.74
C PHE A 16 17.90 -21.57 12.13
N ASN A 17 18.40 -22.29 13.13
CA ASN A 17 18.64 -21.76 14.47
C ASN A 17 19.95 -20.91 14.51
N PRO A 18 19.90 -19.61 14.90
CA PRO A 18 21.09 -18.75 14.96
C PRO A 18 22.23 -19.25 15.85
N LEU A 19 21.96 -20.03 16.90
CA LEU A 19 23.02 -20.59 17.77
C LEU A 19 23.94 -21.57 17.03
N SER A 20 23.49 -22.17 15.93
CA SER A 20 24.34 -23.01 15.06
C SER A 20 25.49 -22.23 14.41
N GLN A 21 25.36 -20.91 14.23
CA GLN A 21 26.43 -20.07 13.67
C GLN A 21 27.57 -19.84 14.68
N VAL A 22 27.31 -19.93 15.99
CA VAL A 22 28.34 -19.72 17.02
C VAL A 22 29.22 -20.96 17.17
N LEU A 23 28.64 -22.17 17.15
CA LEU A 23 29.39 -23.43 17.23
C LEU A 23 30.17 -23.74 15.93
N LYS A 24 29.68 -23.29 14.76
CA LYS A 24 30.42 -23.36 13.48
C LYS A 24 31.76 -22.60 13.49
N HIS A 25 32.04 -21.76 14.50
CA HIS A 25 33.32 -21.08 14.66
C HIS A 25 34.25 -21.69 15.73
N THR A 26 33.88 -22.78 16.41
CA THR A 26 34.70 -23.38 17.47
C THR A 26 34.95 -24.89 17.36
N GLU A 27 34.22 -25.65 16.54
CA GLU A 27 34.48 -27.10 16.35
C GLU A 27 35.53 -27.44 15.26
N GLY A 28 36.35 -26.46 14.88
CA GLY A 28 37.44 -26.63 13.90
C GLY A 28 38.67 -27.42 14.37
N ASP A 29 38.72 -27.91 15.62
CA ASP A 29 39.85 -28.71 16.15
C ASP A 29 39.37 -29.89 17.02
N ARG A 30 38.97 -30.99 16.37
CA ARG A 30 38.92 -32.34 16.98
C ARG A 30 39.61 -33.42 16.15
N SER A 31 40.34 -33.06 15.10
CA SER A 31 41.11 -33.97 14.23
C SER A 31 42.37 -34.58 14.88
N ARG A 32 42.49 -34.53 16.22
CA ARG A 32 43.66 -35.00 16.99
C ARG A 32 43.42 -36.16 17.95
N GLN A 33 42.27 -36.83 17.89
CA GLN A 33 42.00 -38.02 18.74
C GLN A 33 41.57 -39.33 18.04
N GLN A 34 41.32 -39.36 16.72
CA GLN A 34 40.96 -40.60 16.01
C GLN A 34 42.08 -41.24 15.17
N ASP A 35 43.15 -40.49 14.81
CA ASP A 35 44.35 -40.98 14.10
C ASP A 35 45.28 -41.87 14.97
N ARG A 36 44.72 -42.85 15.70
CA ARG A 36 45.47 -43.84 16.49
C ARG A 36 44.93 -45.27 16.47
N ILE A 37 43.83 -45.57 15.77
CA ILE A 37 43.26 -46.94 15.72
C ILE A 37 43.14 -47.49 14.28
N ALA A 38 43.12 -46.66 13.24
CA ALA A 38 43.21 -47.08 11.83
C ALA A 38 44.52 -46.59 11.16
N GLY A 39 45.04 -47.37 10.21
CA GLY A 39 46.34 -47.14 9.55
C GLY A 39 46.33 -46.09 8.43
N PRO A 40 47.50 -45.62 7.97
CA PRO A 40 47.63 -44.34 7.27
C PRO A 40 47.79 -44.43 5.73
N SER A 41 47.89 -43.24 5.13
CA SER A 41 48.38 -42.88 3.78
C SER A 41 47.35 -42.83 2.64
N SER A 42 46.87 -41.60 2.40
CA SER A 42 46.20 -41.16 1.17
C SER A 42 47.21 -40.86 0.06
N ALA A 43 46.87 -41.16 -1.20
CA ALA A 43 47.65 -40.73 -2.37
C ALA A 43 46.86 -40.78 -3.69
N SER A 44 45.83 -39.92 -3.87
CA SER A 44 45.52 -39.16 -5.10
C SER A 44 44.11 -38.55 -5.04
N LEU A 45 44.02 -37.21 -5.04
CA LEU A 45 42.77 -36.49 -5.34
C LEU A 45 42.48 -36.55 -6.84
N HIS A 46 41.21 -36.50 -7.23
CA HIS A 46 40.78 -35.58 -8.29
C HIS A 46 39.29 -35.20 -8.15
N GLN A 47 39.05 -33.90 -7.94
CA GLN A 47 37.83 -33.13 -8.27
C GLN A 47 36.44 -33.57 -7.74
N LEU A 48 35.90 -32.73 -6.84
CA LEU A 48 34.47 -32.41 -6.75
C LEU A 48 34.29 -30.88 -6.84
N PRO A 49 33.21 -30.36 -7.44
CA PRO A 49 32.88 -28.93 -7.42
C PRO A 49 32.35 -28.47 -6.05
N GLY A 50 32.36 -27.16 -5.81
CA GLY A 50 31.93 -26.57 -4.54
C GLY A 50 30.43 -26.26 -4.44
N THR A 51 29.86 -26.42 -3.25
CA THR A 51 28.47 -26.07 -2.94
C THR A 51 28.28 -24.55 -2.85
N SER A 52 27.85 -23.92 -3.93
CA SER A 52 27.30 -22.57 -3.92
C SER A 52 25.77 -22.63 -3.97
N SER A 53 25.10 -22.12 -2.93
CA SER A 53 23.66 -21.86 -2.98
C SER A 53 23.39 -20.70 -3.96
N ALA A 54 23.05 -21.03 -5.20
CA ALA A 54 22.52 -20.07 -6.16
C ALA A 54 21.09 -19.65 -5.75
N GLY A 55 20.67 -18.45 -6.15
CA GLY A 55 19.23 -18.14 -6.20
C GLY A 55 18.58 -18.86 -7.38
N ALA A 56 17.29 -19.15 -7.29
CA ALA A 56 16.54 -19.89 -8.30
C ALA A 56 16.78 -19.37 -9.72
N SER A 57 17.02 -20.29 -10.65
CA SER A 57 17.11 -19.99 -12.07
C SER A 57 15.72 -19.69 -12.65
N GLN A 58 15.71 -19.09 -13.84
CA GLN A 58 14.45 -18.85 -14.57
C GLN A 58 13.74 -20.16 -14.98
N GLN A 59 14.45 -21.29 -15.04
CA GLN A 59 13.87 -22.59 -15.33
C GLN A 59 13.08 -23.12 -14.13
N ASP A 60 13.65 -23.04 -12.93
CA ASP A 60 13.05 -23.53 -11.67
C ASP A 60 11.78 -22.72 -11.34
N LEU A 61 11.85 -21.39 -11.50
CA LEU A 61 10.70 -20.49 -11.38
C LEU A 61 9.62 -20.74 -12.45
N ALA A 62 10.00 -21.19 -13.65
CA ALA A 62 9.05 -21.60 -14.67
C ALA A 62 8.41 -22.97 -14.35
N LEU A 63 9.18 -23.93 -13.85
CA LEU A 63 8.71 -25.27 -13.47
C LEU A 63 7.73 -25.24 -12.30
N ALA A 64 7.97 -24.38 -11.29
CA ALA A 64 7.06 -24.14 -10.19
C ALA A 64 5.71 -23.57 -10.67
N ARG A 65 5.74 -22.58 -11.57
CA ARG A 65 4.51 -21.95 -12.13
C ARG A 65 3.73 -22.88 -13.05
N GLN A 66 4.41 -23.58 -13.94
CA GLN A 66 3.80 -24.53 -14.88
C GLN A 66 3.20 -25.78 -14.22
N PHE A 67 3.34 -25.94 -12.90
CA PHE A 67 2.92 -27.14 -12.18
C PHE A 67 1.41 -27.41 -12.31
N PHE A 68 0.57 -26.37 -12.32
CA PHE A 68 -0.89 -26.51 -12.48
C PHE A 68 -1.41 -26.04 -13.86
N ASP A 69 -0.75 -25.08 -14.52
CA ASP A 69 -1.17 -24.48 -15.81
C ASP A 69 -1.38 -25.48 -16.97
N SER A 70 -0.83 -26.70 -16.86
CA SER A 70 -0.90 -27.74 -17.89
C SER A 70 -2.16 -28.64 -17.82
N SER A 71 -3.06 -28.41 -16.85
CA SER A 71 -4.16 -29.35 -16.52
C SER A 71 -5.53 -29.06 -17.16
N HIS A 72 -5.68 -28.01 -17.98
CA HIS A 72 -6.96 -27.66 -18.64
C HIS A 72 -7.06 -28.16 -20.10
N ALA A 73 -7.06 -29.50 -20.30
CA ALA A 73 -7.23 -30.07 -21.65
C ALA A 73 -7.84 -31.49 -21.70
N VAL A 74 -9.17 -31.62 -21.59
CA VAL A 74 -9.90 -32.84 -22.00
C VAL A 74 -11.13 -32.49 -22.87
N GLY A 75 -10.95 -32.56 -24.19
CA GLY A 75 -11.99 -32.40 -25.21
C GLY A 75 -11.46 -32.91 -26.57
N PRO A 76 -12.17 -33.79 -27.31
CA PRO A 76 -11.49 -34.66 -28.28
C PRO A 76 -11.57 -34.21 -29.76
N ALA A 77 -10.42 -34.10 -30.45
CA ALA A 77 -10.23 -34.49 -31.87
C ALA A 77 -8.76 -34.40 -32.36
N PHE A 78 -8.28 -35.48 -33.00
CA PHE A 78 -7.21 -35.63 -34.03
C PHE A 78 -6.15 -34.50 -34.26
N GLY A 79 -4.85 -34.80 -34.38
CA GLY A 79 -4.16 -36.10 -34.38
C GLY A 79 -2.65 -36.01 -34.70
N ALA A 80 -1.92 -37.12 -34.51
CA ALA A 80 -0.45 -37.23 -34.64
C ALA A 80 -0.01 -37.72 -36.07
N PRO A 81 1.30 -37.77 -36.46
CA PRO A 81 2.39 -38.46 -35.74
C PRO A 81 3.80 -37.80 -35.68
N ASN A 82 4.64 -38.40 -34.83
CA ASN A 82 6.10 -38.26 -34.64
C ASN A 82 6.89 -39.09 -35.71
N PRO A 83 8.21 -39.43 -35.61
CA PRO A 83 9.39 -38.78 -34.99
C PRO A 83 10.65 -38.70 -35.92
N ALA A 84 11.68 -37.91 -35.54
CA ALA A 84 13.10 -38.04 -35.96
C ALA A 84 14.00 -36.95 -35.31
N GLU A 85 15.29 -37.12 -34.99
CA GLU A 85 16.11 -38.33 -34.72
C GLU A 85 17.38 -37.87 -33.94
N LEU A 86 18.14 -38.79 -33.33
CA LEU A 86 19.37 -38.49 -32.57
C LEU A 86 20.62 -38.30 -33.46
N ALA A 87 21.58 -37.51 -32.94
CA ALA A 87 23.03 -37.50 -33.24
C ALA A 87 23.61 -36.92 -34.55
N ARG A 88 24.35 -35.80 -34.40
CA ARG A 88 25.74 -35.52 -34.89
C ARG A 88 26.18 -34.14 -34.35
N ILE A 89 27.28 -33.94 -33.61
CA ILE A 89 28.71 -34.31 -33.75
C ILE A 89 29.45 -33.48 -34.82
N HIS A 90 30.21 -32.48 -34.34
CA HIS A 90 31.44 -31.83 -34.86
C HIS A 90 31.73 -30.64 -33.91
N GLU A 91 32.80 -30.50 -33.13
CA GLU A 91 34.17 -31.03 -33.04
C GLU A 91 35.24 -30.34 -33.92
N LEU A 92 36.44 -30.14 -33.31
CA LEU A 92 37.65 -29.40 -33.74
C LEU A 92 37.53 -27.85 -33.56
N GLY A 93 38.48 -27.09 -32.98
CA GLY A 93 39.80 -27.37 -32.36
C GLY A 93 40.84 -26.29 -32.77
N GLY A 94 41.83 -25.83 -31.99
CA GLY A 94 42.21 -26.04 -30.58
C GLY A 94 43.61 -25.45 -30.25
N GLN A 95 44.02 -25.49 -28.97
CA GLN A 95 45.38 -25.23 -28.40
C GLN A 95 45.89 -23.76 -28.23
N PRO A 96 46.79 -23.47 -27.23
CA PRO A 96 46.78 -22.19 -26.47
C PRO A 96 48.20 -21.63 -26.06
N ILE A 97 48.20 -20.79 -25.00
CA ILE A 97 49.33 -20.41 -24.09
C ILE A 97 50.30 -19.29 -24.53
N SER A 98 50.29 -18.21 -23.75
CA SER A 98 51.53 -17.56 -23.23
C SER A 98 51.27 -16.90 -21.87
N GLU A 99 52.14 -17.16 -20.89
CA GLU A 99 52.15 -16.68 -19.50
C GLU A 99 52.19 -15.13 -19.43
N SER A 100 51.67 -14.40 -18.43
CA SER A 100 51.52 -14.59 -16.96
C SER A 100 52.81 -14.47 -16.13
N ASN A 101 53.20 -13.24 -15.76
CA ASN A 101 53.54 -12.87 -14.38
C ASN A 101 53.93 -11.38 -14.22
N GLU A 102 53.07 -10.59 -13.58
CA GLU A 102 53.55 -9.68 -12.53
C GLU A 102 52.73 -9.89 -11.25
N ARG A 103 53.44 -10.39 -10.24
CA ARG A 103 53.26 -10.09 -8.81
C ARG A 103 52.04 -10.65 -8.07
N TRP A 104 52.10 -11.96 -7.87
CA TRP A 104 51.99 -12.51 -6.51
C TRP A 104 53.08 -11.90 -5.57
N ILE A 105 52.97 -12.11 -4.25
CA ILE A 105 53.88 -11.59 -3.20
C ILE A 105 53.75 -10.07 -2.86
N HIS A 106 52.66 -9.74 -2.18
CA HIS A 106 52.68 -9.19 -0.81
C HIS A 106 51.24 -9.27 -0.25
N GLU A 107 50.77 -10.46 0.11
CA GLU A 107 51.04 -11.16 1.38
C GLU A 107 50.22 -10.58 2.56
N GLN A 108 49.55 -11.47 3.29
CA GLN A 108 48.83 -11.10 4.51
C GLN A 108 49.79 -10.66 5.62
N GLN A 109 49.74 -9.40 6.03
CA GLN A 109 50.02 -9.02 7.41
C GLN A 109 49.47 -7.63 7.75
N ASN A 110 49.01 -7.49 9.00
CA ASN A 110 48.43 -6.29 9.61
C ASN A 110 47.10 -5.82 8.96
N GLY A 111 45.93 -5.87 9.61
CA GLY A 111 45.60 -6.26 10.98
C GLY A 111 44.70 -5.22 11.64
N MET A 112 43.69 -5.67 12.40
CA MET A 112 42.84 -4.82 13.26
C MET A 112 42.19 -3.59 12.61
N ARG A 113 41.17 -3.80 11.77
CA ARG A 113 40.02 -2.86 11.75
C ARG A 113 39.22 -3.06 13.04
N ASN A 114 39.52 -2.30 14.08
CA ASN A 114 38.61 -2.12 15.24
C ASN A 114 39.06 -0.95 16.11
N PHE A 115 38.62 0.27 15.77
CA PHE A 115 38.39 1.36 16.71
C PHE A 115 37.68 2.51 15.99
N GLU A 116 36.42 2.79 16.37
CA GLU A 116 35.91 4.16 16.55
C GLU A 116 34.51 4.13 17.21
N ALA A 117 34.50 4.36 18.52
CA ALA A 117 33.32 4.76 19.27
C ALA A 117 33.64 6.12 19.92
N GLY A 118 32.73 7.09 19.82
CA GLY A 118 33.01 8.51 20.06
C GLY A 118 32.78 9.31 18.77
N ALA A 119 31.59 9.79 18.41
CA ALA A 119 30.59 10.54 19.18
C ALA A 119 31.01 11.98 19.52
N THR A 120 30.04 12.89 19.40
CA THR A 120 30.04 14.33 19.77
C THR A 120 30.75 15.36 18.86
N SER A 121 29.94 16.32 18.38
CA SER A 121 30.32 17.74 18.13
C SER A 121 31.21 18.07 16.91
N HIS A 122 31.09 19.24 16.24
CA HIS A 122 30.04 20.26 16.27
C HIS A 122 30.02 21.13 14.99
N ALA A 123 29.07 22.07 14.95
CA ALA A 123 28.79 23.07 13.91
C ALA A 123 29.97 23.91 13.38
N TRP A 124 29.76 24.54 12.21
CA TRP A 124 30.02 25.95 11.83
C TRP A 124 29.49 26.17 10.39
N ALA A 125 28.81 27.25 9.96
CA ALA A 125 28.43 28.55 10.55
C ALA A 125 29.60 29.44 11.00
N SER A 126 29.80 30.57 10.30
CA SER A 126 31.02 31.40 10.30
C SER A 126 32.22 30.70 9.59
N GLU A 127 33.18 31.40 8.99
CA GLU A 127 33.59 32.81 9.17
C GLU A 127 33.69 33.65 7.88
N PHE A 128 33.57 34.98 8.05
CA PHE A 128 34.15 36.00 7.18
C PHE A 128 35.33 36.67 7.92
N SER A 129 36.51 36.04 7.92
CA SER A 129 37.74 36.66 8.48
C SER A 129 39.02 36.26 7.74
N THR A 130 39.86 37.25 7.46
CA THR A 130 41.16 37.14 6.78
C THR A 130 42.20 37.99 7.53
N PRO A 131 43.53 37.78 7.38
CA PRO A 131 44.26 36.53 7.08
C PRO A 131 45.59 36.36 7.88
N ASN A 132 46.32 35.28 7.58
CA ASN A 132 47.80 35.09 7.69
C ASN A 132 48.50 34.95 9.07
N ALA A 133 49.09 33.74 9.26
CA ALA A 133 50.51 33.46 9.59
C ALA A 133 51.10 33.95 10.96
N SER A 134 51.97 33.23 11.70
CA SER A 134 52.84 32.09 11.38
C SER A 134 53.49 31.39 12.63
N ILE A 135 53.75 30.08 12.54
CA ILE A 135 54.98 29.36 13.01
C ILE A 135 55.28 29.20 14.54
N ALA A 136 55.00 27.97 15.04
CA ALA A 136 55.91 27.02 15.74
C ALA A 136 56.47 27.20 17.19
N THR A 137 55.93 26.41 18.15
CA THR A 137 56.58 25.40 19.08
C THR A 137 57.83 25.72 19.96
N PRO A 138 58.24 24.87 20.97
CA PRO A 138 57.57 23.74 21.68
C PRO A 138 57.78 23.62 23.24
N MET A 139 56.92 22.79 23.88
CA MET A 139 57.18 21.81 24.99
C MET A 139 57.60 22.17 26.45
N ALA A 140 57.08 21.33 27.37
CA ALA A 140 57.54 20.97 28.74
C ALA A 140 57.32 22.00 29.89
N GLN A 141 57.16 21.62 31.18
CA GLN A 141 57.15 20.29 31.84
C GLN A 141 56.19 20.21 33.06
N GLN A 142 56.24 19.11 33.84
CA GLN A 142 55.23 18.59 34.78
C GLN A 142 55.35 19.08 36.26
N GLN A 143 54.33 18.73 37.07
CA GLN A 143 54.33 18.59 38.56
C GLN A 143 54.42 19.90 39.40
N LEU A 144 53.84 20.04 40.60
CA LEU A 144 52.95 19.20 41.46
C LEU A 144 51.87 20.16 42.11
N THR A 145 51.18 20.01 43.26
CA THR A 145 51.28 19.17 44.49
C THR A 145 49.87 18.89 45.10
N ARG A 146 49.72 18.90 46.44
CA ARG A 146 48.52 18.59 47.28
C ARG A 146 48.70 19.23 48.69
N PRO A 147 47.67 19.40 49.57
CA PRO A 147 46.89 18.34 50.27
C PRO A 147 45.38 18.69 50.50
N ASP A 148 44.67 18.11 51.47
CA ASP A 148 44.04 16.77 51.50
C ASP A 148 43.07 16.66 52.74
N TYR A 149 42.13 15.70 52.74
CA TYR A 149 41.35 15.16 53.91
C TYR A 149 40.21 16.05 54.50
N GLN A 150 39.05 15.57 55.02
CA GLN A 150 38.43 14.23 55.27
C GLN A 150 36.88 14.41 55.54
N GLN A 151 35.94 13.45 55.77
CA GLN A 151 35.94 11.97 55.84
C GLN A 151 34.62 11.26 55.33
N ARG A 152 33.62 10.95 56.20
CA ARG A 152 32.50 9.96 56.05
C ARG A 152 31.49 10.04 57.24
N PRO A 153 30.35 9.28 57.34
CA PRO A 153 29.65 8.40 56.37
C PRO A 153 28.07 8.46 56.32
N SER A 154 27.48 7.76 55.32
CA SER A 154 26.23 6.93 55.32
C SER A 154 24.77 7.47 55.41
N TYR A 155 24.03 7.24 54.29
CA TYR A 155 22.66 6.69 54.12
C TYR A 155 21.33 7.49 54.24
N MET A 156 20.40 7.13 53.32
CA MET A 156 18.91 7.26 53.25
C MET A 156 18.18 8.58 52.85
N SER A 157 17.82 8.65 51.56
CA SER A 157 16.46 8.86 50.97
C SER A 157 15.47 9.99 51.38
N SER A 158 15.27 10.92 50.42
CA SER A 158 13.97 11.34 49.82
C SER A 158 13.02 12.37 50.48
N PHE A 159 12.18 12.97 49.62
CA PHE A 159 11.01 13.87 49.82
C PHE A 159 11.18 15.28 50.43
N GLY A 160 10.33 16.21 49.97
CA GLY A 160 10.07 17.51 50.62
C GLY A 160 9.80 18.69 49.65
N SER A 161 8.67 19.39 49.80
CA SER A 161 8.34 20.65 49.09
C SER A 161 7.89 21.74 50.09
N PHE A 162 7.35 22.87 49.61
CA PHE A 162 7.12 24.17 50.29
C PHE A 162 8.40 25.03 50.47
N GLY A 163 8.36 26.38 50.46
CA GLY A 163 7.27 27.32 50.12
C GLY A 163 7.48 28.74 50.72
N ASN A 164 7.00 29.81 50.04
CA ASN A 164 7.00 31.24 50.46
C ASN A 164 8.38 31.95 50.63
N SER A 165 8.52 33.29 50.67
CA SER A 165 7.80 34.44 50.04
C SER A 165 8.53 35.78 50.33
N MET A 166 8.27 36.85 49.54
CA MET A 166 8.72 38.26 49.74
C MET A 166 10.23 38.58 49.58
N GLY A 167 10.68 39.81 49.23
CA GLY A 167 9.95 40.99 48.72
C GLY A 167 10.72 42.33 48.82
N ILE A 168 10.16 43.39 48.19
CA ILE A 168 10.44 44.85 48.37
C ILE A 168 11.71 45.46 47.72
N GLY A 169 11.52 46.60 47.02
CA GLY A 169 12.58 47.55 46.58
C GLY A 169 12.02 48.73 45.75
N MET A 170 12.30 49.99 46.14
CA MET A 170 11.79 51.22 45.48
C MET A 170 12.86 51.98 44.68
N GLY A 171 12.46 52.81 43.70
CA GLY A 171 13.31 53.85 43.10
C GLY A 171 12.61 54.72 42.04
N MET A 172 12.77 56.04 42.10
CA MET A 172 12.27 57.05 41.14
C MET A 172 13.40 58.04 40.80
N GLY A 173 13.50 58.53 39.54
CA GLY A 173 14.47 59.58 39.16
C GLY A 173 14.48 59.92 37.66
N VAL A 174 14.28 61.19 37.29
CA VAL A 174 13.93 61.65 35.92
C VAL A 174 15.07 62.42 35.23
N ASN A 175 15.28 62.22 33.91
CA ASN A 175 15.67 63.20 32.84
C ASN A 175 16.48 62.54 31.68
N MET A 176 16.62 63.09 30.46
CA MET A 176 15.69 63.79 29.53
C MET A 176 16.39 63.96 28.14
N ASN A 177 15.65 63.96 27.01
CA ASN A 177 15.93 64.51 25.64
C ASN A 177 17.38 64.49 25.04
N MET A 178 17.59 64.15 23.75
CA MET A 178 17.31 65.06 22.60
C MET A 178 17.33 64.38 21.19
N TYR A 179 17.08 65.19 20.13
CA TYR A 179 16.81 64.84 18.72
C TYR A 179 18.03 64.74 17.76
N GLY A 180 17.98 63.77 16.82
CA GLY A 180 18.26 63.91 15.36
C GLY A 180 19.65 64.39 14.86
N PRO A 181 19.83 64.66 13.54
CA PRO A 181 18.93 64.47 12.39
C PRO A 181 19.55 63.63 11.22
N ALA A 182 19.05 63.76 9.98
CA ALA A 182 19.37 62.89 8.82
C ALA A 182 20.18 63.58 7.68
N MET A 183 20.72 62.78 6.74
CA MET A 183 20.96 63.01 5.27
C MET A 183 21.54 61.69 4.68
N ALA A 184 21.36 61.17 3.45
CA ALA A 184 20.76 61.55 2.14
C ALA A 184 21.80 61.57 0.99
N ASN A 185 21.45 61.01 -0.19
CA ASN A 185 22.20 60.98 -1.47
C ASN A 185 23.48 60.09 -1.54
N GLN A 186 23.94 59.53 -2.69
CA GLN A 186 23.42 59.51 -4.08
C GLN A 186 23.95 58.31 -4.94
N PHE A 187 23.34 58.12 -6.12
CA PHE A 187 23.66 57.18 -7.23
C PHE A 187 24.98 57.53 -7.99
N PRO A 188 25.62 56.65 -8.84
CA PRO A 188 25.06 56.06 -10.09
C PRO A 188 25.60 54.67 -10.55
N ALA A 189 25.33 54.28 -11.81
CA ALA A 189 25.65 52.98 -12.43
C ALA A 189 26.18 53.11 -13.90
N GLN A 190 26.89 52.11 -14.44
CA GLN A 190 27.15 51.73 -15.88
C GLN A 190 28.44 50.84 -16.02
N ILE A 191 28.77 50.11 -17.12
CA ILE A 191 28.03 49.28 -18.11
C ILE A 191 29.02 48.36 -18.91
N SER A 192 28.56 47.21 -19.47
CA SER A 192 29.16 46.42 -20.59
C SER A 192 30.53 45.68 -20.47
N GLY A 193 30.56 44.42 -20.94
CA GLY A 193 31.76 43.64 -21.35
C GLY A 193 31.38 42.35 -22.10
N LYS A 194 32.24 41.84 -23.02
CA LYS A 194 31.95 40.66 -23.89
C LYS A 194 33.05 39.58 -23.83
N GLY A 195 32.67 38.32 -24.08
CA GLY A 195 33.58 37.20 -24.40
C GLY A 195 32.87 36.12 -25.24
N LYS A 196 33.63 35.40 -26.08
CA LYS A 196 33.15 34.31 -26.95
C LYS A 196 34.19 33.17 -27.01
N ASN A 197 33.81 32.04 -27.62
CA ASN A 197 34.62 30.86 -27.96
C ASN A 197 34.85 29.83 -26.84
N ARG A 198 33.88 28.91 -26.66
CA ARG A 198 34.16 27.55 -26.14
C ARG A 198 33.09 26.48 -26.48
N GLU A 199 32.32 26.67 -27.56
CA GLU A 199 31.13 25.86 -27.87
C GLU A 199 31.39 24.66 -28.81
N ALA A 200 32.47 24.67 -29.60
CA ALA A 200 32.66 23.70 -30.70
C ALA A 200 32.94 22.24 -30.26
N ASP A 201 33.58 22.02 -29.11
CA ASP A 201 34.03 20.67 -28.70
C ASP A 201 32.92 19.83 -28.01
N PHE A 202 31.81 20.46 -27.60
CA PHE A 202 30.74 19.77 -26.85
C PHE A 202 29.67 19.16 -27.77
N GLU A 203 29.43 19.79 -28.93
CA GLU A 203 28.35 19.43 -29.85
C GLU A 203 28.63 18.10 -30.57
N ALA A 204 29.92 17.79 -30.83
CA ALA A 204 30.37 16.53 -31.42
C ALA A 204 30.18 15.30 -30.50
N ALA A 205 30.09 15.49 -29.19
CA ALA A 205 29.88 14.39 -28.24
C ALA A 205 28.41 13.96 -28.15
N PHE A 206 27.47 14.90 -28.28
CA PHE A 206 26.04 14.63 -28.08
C PHE A 206 25.39 13.92 -29.27
N ALA A 207 25.87 14.18 -30.49
CA ALA A 207 25.35 13.60 -31.73
C ALA A 207 25.44 12.06 -31.81
N LYS A 208 26.25 11.40 -30.97
CA LYS A 208 26.34 9.93 -30.90
C LYS A 208 25.33 9.26 -29.97
N ILE A 209 24.68 10.01 -29.08
CA ILE A 209 23.74 9.45 -28.10
C ILE A 209 22.33 9.39 -28.68
N VAL A 210 21.92 10.42 -29.42
CA VAL A 210 20.58 10.52 -30.04
C VAL A 210 20.31 9.38 -31.03
N ALA A 211 21.34 8.90 -31.75
CA ALA A 211 21.22 7.82 -32.73
C ALA A 211 20.98 6.41 -32.14
N ALA A 212 20.90 6.27 -30.82
CA ALA A 212 20.73 4.99 -30.13
C ALA A 212 19.33 4.79 -29.51
N GLN A 213 18.38 5.71 -29.77
CA GLN A 213 17.12 5.78 -29.01
C GLN A 213 15.85 5.91 -29.89
N GLU A 214 15.92 5.57 -31.18
CA GLU A 214 14.78 5.58 -32.13
C GLU A 214 14.20 4.18 -32.41
N ALA A 215 14.51 3.18 -31.59
CA ALA A 215 14.10 1.79 -31.81
C ALA A 215 13.55 1.13 -30.53
N GLU A 216 12.30 1.44 -30.18
CA GLU A 216 11.25 0.51 -29.67
C GLU A 216 10.00 1.30 -29.22
N SER A 217 8.92 1.29 -30.01
CA SER A 217 7.59 1.78 -29.59
C SER A 217 6.43 1.21 -30.43
N SER A 218 5.76 0.18 -29.90
CA SER A 218 4.47 -0.39 -30.33
C SER A 218 4.20 -1.64 -29.47
N SER A 219 2.99 -2.03 -29.07
CA SER A 219 1.62 -1.47 -29.26
C SER A 219 0.68 -2.00 -28.15
N ILE A 220 -0.54 -1.45 -28.02
CA ILE A 220 -1.52 -1.70 -26.94
C ILE A 220 -2.88 -2.15 -27.56
N GLU A 221 -3.86 -2.59 -26.74
CA GLU A 221 -5.29 -2.91 -27.04
C GLU A 221 -5.56 -4.36 -27.55
N LYS A 222 -6.73 -5.01 -27.37
CA LYS A 222 -8.04 -4.79 -26.66
C LYS A 222 -8.70 -6.20 -26.42
N THR A 223 -9.88 -6.47 -25.82
CA THR A 223 -11.13 -5.72 -25.46
C THR A 223 -11.83 -6.43 -24.27
N SER A 224 -13.02 -5.97 -23.85
CA SER A 224 -13.95 -6.69 -22.93
C SER A 224 -15.42 -6.57 -23.40
N GLU A 225 -16.20 -7.66 -23.34
CA GLU A 225 -17.67 -7.67 -23.59
C GLU A 225 -18.29 -9.03 -23.21
N ASP A 226 -19.09 -9.12 -22.13
CA ASP A 226 -20.16 -10.15 -21.89
C ASP A 226 -20.91 -10.04 -20.51
N ALA A 227 -20.80 -8.92 -19.79
CA ALA A 227 -21.23 -8.82 -18.39
C ALA A 227 -22.75 -8.67 -18.12
N THR A 228 -23.61 -8.58 -19.14
CA THR A 228 -25.01 -8.13 -19.00
C THR A 228 -26.06 -9.24 -18.80
N GLY A 229 -25.66 -10.52 -18.77
CA GLY A 229 -26.58 -11.64 -18.57
C GLY A 229 -26.87 -12.04 -17.11
N LEU A 230 -26.02 -11.65 -16.16
CA LEU A 230 -26.13 -12.13 -14.77
C LEU A 230 -27.08 -11.32 -13.89
N GLU A 231 -27.26 -10.01 -14.13
CA GLU A 231 -27.98 -9.12 -13.20
C GLU A 231 -29.46 -9.50 -13.02
N GLU A 232 -30.19 -9.84 -14.10
CA GLU A 232 -31.59 -10.32 -14.02
C GLU A 232 -31.76 -11.65 -13.25
N SER A 233 -30.68 -12.40 -13.03
CA SER A 233 -30.71 -13.66 -12.26
C SER A 233 -30.54 -13.43 -10.76
N LEU A 234 -29.89 -12.34 -10.34
CA LEU A 234 -29.55 -12.07 -8.94
C LEU A 234 -30.70 -11.43 -8.15
N GLU A 235 -31.51 -10.56 -8.77
CA GLU A 235 -32.64 -9.88 -8.08
C GLU A 235 -33.69 -10.85 -7.49
N LYS A 236 -33.79 -12.09 -7.99
CA LYS A 236 -34.82 -13.06 -7.57
C LYS A 236 -34.47 -13.89 -6.34
N ILE A 237 -33.27 -13.73 -5.76
CA ILE A 237 -32.79 -14.59 -4.67
C ILE A 237 -32.95 -13.92 -3.28
N LEU A 238 -33.10 -12.59 -3.24
CA LEU A 238 -32.99 -11.75 -2.02
C LEU A 238 -34.28 -11.63 -1.16
N LEU A 239 -35.15 -12.65 -1.08
CA LEU A 239 -36.51 -12.46 -0.51
C LEU A 239 -37.08 -13.48 0.50
N ASP A 240 -36.35 -14.52 0.92
CA ASP A 240 -36.77 -15.38 2.05
C ASP A 240 -35.56 -15.73 2.94
N GLU A 241 -35.58 -15.33 4.21
CA GLU A 241 -34.60 -15.72 5.25
C GLU A 241 -35.20 -16.77 6.20
N ALA A 242 -34.56 -17.95 6.32
CA ALA A 242 -34.32 -18.69 7.59
C ALA A 242 -33.77 -20.12 7.34
N GLU A 243 -32.87 -20.57 8.23
CA GLU A 243 -32.43 -21.96 8.45
C GLU A 243 -31.79 -22.74 7.26
N GLY A 244 -30.45 -22.91 7.27
CA GLY A 244 -29.77 -23.94 6.44
C GLY A 244 -28.38 -23.61 5.88
N SER A 245 -27.35 -23.40 6.71
CA SER A 245 -26.03 -22.91 6.27
C SER A 245 -25.20 -23.88 5.40
N SER A 246 -25.43 -25.19 5.45
CA SER A 246 -24.61 -26.19 4.73
C SER A 246 -24.94 -26.31 3.24
N THR A 247 -26.17 -25.96 2.83
CA THR A 247 -26.62 -26.00 1.43
C THR A 247 -26.26 -24.75 0.62
N GLU A 248 -25.99 -23.63 1.29
CA GLU A 248 -25.76 -22.34 0.66
C GLU A 248 -24.34 -22.22 0.10
N PHE A 249 -23.32 -22.54 0.91
CA PHE A 249 -21.91 -22.51 0.51
C PHE A 249 -21.64 -23.38 -0.72
N LYS A 250 -22.20 -24.59 -0.80
CA LYS A 250 -21.96 -25.48 -1.95
C LYS A 250 -22.51 -24.90 -3.26
N ARG A 251 -23.65 -24.19 -3.22
CA ARG A 251 -24.19 -23.50 -4.40
C ARG A 251 -23.33 -22.32 -4.81
N VAL A 252 -22.79 -21.58 -3.85
CA VAL A 252 -21.85 -20.46 -4.10
C VAL A 252 -20.52 -20.98 -4.66
N TRP A 253 -20.01 -22.09 -4.15
CA TRP A 253 -18.77 -22.74 -4.60
C TRP A 253 -18.90 -23.29 -6.04
N ASP A 254 -19.99 -24.00 -6.34
CA ASP A 254 -20.30 -24.48 -7.69
C ASP A 254 -20.50 -23.32 -8.68
N GLN A 255 -20.92 -22.14 -8.23
CA GLN A 255 -20.96 -20.92 -9.04
C GLN A 255 -19.57 -20.28 -9.21
N LEU A 256 -18.75 -20.21 -8.17
CA LEU A 256 -17.38 -19.68 -8.20
C LEU A 256 -16.45 -20.49 -9.12
N GLN A 257 -16.57 -21.82 -9.13
CA GLN A 257 -15.85 -22.69 -10.07
C GLN A 257 -16.24 -22.48 -11.55
N ASN A 258 -17.30 -21.72 -11.81
CA ASN A 258 -17.85 -21.45 -13.15
C ASN A 258 -18.01 -19.94 -13.44
N SER A 259 -17.28 -19.05 -12.74
CA SER A 259 -17.29 -17.61 -13.01
C SER A 259 -15.94 -16.94 -12.81
N ASP A 260 -15.51 -16.11 -13.77
CA ASP A 260 -14.21 -15.41 -13.76
C ASP A 260 -14.11 -14.21 -12.77
N LEU A 261 -14.91 -14.20 -11.70
CA LEU A 261 -14.99 -13.09 -10.73
C LEU A 261 -14.82 -13.58 -9.28
N PRO A 262 -14.09 -12.83 -8.43
CA PRO A 262 -13.76 -13.25 -7.07
C PRO A 262 -14.93 -13.12 -6.07
N PRO A 263 -14.85 -13.80 -4.89
CA PRO A 263 -15.95 -13.83 -3.91
C PRO A 263 -16.32 -12.45 -3.32
N PRO A 264 -17.58 -12.25 -2.89
CA PRO A 264 -17.99 -11.03 -2.20
C PRO A 264 -17.27 -10.83 -0.84
N LYS A 265 -17.00 -9.57 -0.48
CA LYS A 265 -16.31 -9.21 0.78
C LYS A 265 -17.07 -9.57 2.07
N GLY A 266 -18.37 -9.92 1.97
CA GLY A 266 -19.20 -10.26 3.14
C GLY A 266 -18.85 -11.60 3.76
N ASP A 267 -18.53 -12.60 2.93
CA ASP A 267 -18.30 -13.99 3.39
C ASP A 267 -16.93 -14.13 4.07
N LEU A 268 -15.91 -13.44 3.53
CA LEU A 268 -14.57 -13.35 4.12
C LEU A 268 -14.60 -12.88 5.58
N ALA A 269 -15.37 -11.82 5.88
CA ALA A 269 -15.48 -11.27 7.23
C ALA A 269 -16.19 -12.21 8.23
N LYS A 270 -17.00 -13.16 7.72
CA LYS A 270 -17.67 -14.17 8.55
C LYS A 270 -16.69 -15.27 8.97
N TRP A 271 -15.90 -15.78 8.04
CA TRP A 271 -14.81 -16.73 8.33
C TRP A 271 -13.74 -16.13 9.24
N GLU A 272 -13.41 -14.85 9.04
CA GLU A 272 -12.46 -14.12 9.89
C GLU A 272 -12.95 -13.97 11.35
N ALA A 273 -14.26 -13.87 11.58
CA ALA A 273 -14.84 -13.84 12.93
C ALA A 273 -14.80 -15.22 13.61
N GLU A 274 -15.16 -16.28 12.89
CA GLU A 274 -15.12 -17.67 13.38
C GLU A 274 -13.66 -18.09 13.72
N PHE A 275 -12.68 -17.68 12.89
CA PHE A 275 -11.25 -17.87 13.11
C PHE A 275 -10.73 -17.18 14.38
N ASN A 276 -11.10 -15.91 14.62
CA ASN A 276 -10.66 -15.18 15.82
C ASN A 276 -11.17 -15.83 17.12
N GLN A 277 -12.36 -16.44 17.10
CA GLN A 277 -12.90 -17.15 18.25
C GLN A 277 -12.05 -18.39 18.58
N LEU A 278 -11.70 -19.20 17.58
CA LEU A 278 -10.83 -20.38 17.72
C LEU A 278 -9.45 -20.03 18.31
N MET A 279 -8.82 -18.97 17.79
CA MET A 279 -7.51 -18.47 18.24
C MET A 279 -7.50 -17.99 19.70
N SER A 280 -8.64 -17.57 20.25
CA SER A 280 -8.73 -17.18 21.66
C SER A 280 -8.68 -18.40 22.61
N SER A 281 -9.41 -19.47 22.28
CA SER A 281 -9.49 -20.68 23.12
C SER A 281 -8.17 -21.42 23.29
N GLN A 282 -7.27 -21.37 22.31
CA GLN A 282 -5.94 -22.00 22.42
C GLN A 282 -4.93 -21.17 23.23
N ARG A 283 -5.18 -19.87 23.45
CA ARG A 283 -4.21 -18.97 24.11
C ARG A 283 -4.17 -19.13 25.63
N ASP A 284 -5.29 -19.48 26.25
CA ASP A 284 -5.40 -19.64 27.71
C ASP A 284 -4.72 -20.94 28.24
N GLU A 285 -4.27 -21.86 27.38
CA GLU A 285 -3.57 -23.10 27.79
C GLU A 285 -2.03 -22.97 27.95
N GLN A 286 -1.38 -21.88 27.50
CA GLN A 286 0.09 -21.89 27.29
C GLN A 286 0.93 -20.83 28.04
N ASP A 287 0.40 -20.18 29.08
CA ASP A 287 1.15 -19.20 29.89
C ASP A 287 2.09 -19.89 30.93
N HIS A 288 3.12 -20.58 30.43
CA HIS A 288 4.03 -21.42 31.23
C HIS A 288 5.34 -20.68 31.57
N ASP A 289 5.50 -20.21 32.82
CA ASP A 289 6.68 -19.45 33.27
C ASP A 289 7.94 -20.32 33.40
N TYR A 290 8.63 -20.46 32.26
CA TYR A 290 9.92 -21.11 32.10
C TYR A 290 11.01 -20.58 33.05
N GLY A 291 10.95 -19.30 33.43
CA GLY A 291 11.93 -18.68 34.33
C GLY A 291 11.83 -19.20 35.76
N THR A 292 10.62 -19.37 36.27
CA THR A 292 10.36 -19.96 37.59
C THR A 292 10.67 -21.47 37.60
N GLY A 293 10.30 -22.21 36.55
CA GLY A 293 10.61 -23.64 36.42
C GLY A 293 12.11 -23.95 36.47
N MET A 294 12.91 -23.25 35.65
CA MET A 294 14.37 -23.39 35.64
C MET A 294 15.02 -23.07 36.98
N LYS A 295 14.49 -22.10 37.73
CA LYS A 295 15.00 -21.73 39.04
C LYS A 295 14.71 -22.82 40.09
N ASN A 296 13.49 -23.32 40.15
CA ASN A 296 13.10 -24.35 41.10
C ASN A 296 13.94 -25.64 40.93
N ALA A 297 14.19 -26.06 39.68
CA ALA A 297 15.05 -27.21 39.37
C ALA A 297 16.52 -27.03 39.76
N TRP A 298 17.01 -25.78 39.87
CA TRP A 298 18.36 -25.49 40.36
C TRP A 298 18.44 -25.47 41.90
N GLU A 299 17.39 -25.00 42.57
CA GLU A 299 17.34 -24.86 44.03
C GLU A 299 16.96 -26.16 44.77
N SER A 300 16.31 -27.13 44.10
CA SER A 300 15.91 -28.43 44.70
C SER A 300 17.02 -29.49 44.73
N GLY A 301 18.00 -29.42 43.81
CA GLY A 301 19.12 -30.35 43.71
C GLY A 301 18.87 -31.55 42.78
N LEU A 302 19.95 -32.00 42.13
CA LEU A 302 19.96 -33.03 41.06
C LEU A 302 19.69 -34.45 41.60
N GLY A 303 18.46 -34.71 42.09
CA GLY A 303 18.10 -35.94 42.80
C GLY A 303 16.88 -36.69 42.28
N ASP A 304 15.84 -36.00 41.82
CA ASP A 304 14.59 -36.63 41.35
C ASP A 304 14.01 -35.87 40.14
N PHE A 305 13.39 -36.61 39.21
CA PHE A 305 13.06 -36.14 37.85
C PHE A 305 11.69 -36.69 37.40
N SER A 306 10.71 -36.76 38.31
CA SER A 306 9.57 -37.67 38.21
C SER A 306 8.16 -37.07 38.23
N GLU A 307 7.85 -35.98 38.97
CA GLU A 307 6.44 -35.66 39.29
C GLU A 307 5.87 -34.28 38.87
N ASP A 308 6.66 -33.23 38.57
CA ASP A 308 6.13 -31.90 38.16
C ASP A 308 6.74 -31.39 36.83
N MET A 309 6.26 -31.96 35.71
CA MET A 309 6.39 -31.43 34.35
C MET A 309 5.06 -31.68 33.62
N ASP A 310 4.57 -30.70 32.85
CA ASP A 310 3.16 -30.67 32.46
C ASP A 310 2.73 -31.75 31.43
N SER A 311 1.41 -31.92 31.35
CA SER A 311 0.62 -33.11 31.08
C SER A 311 0.61 -33.67 29.64
N LYS A 312 1.49 -33.21 28.74
CA LYS A 312 1.47 -33.56 27.29
C LYS A 312 2.75 -34.25 26.75
N ALA A 313 3.59 -34.86 27.60
CA ALA A 313 4.76 -35.62 27.14
C ALA A 313 4.41 -37.01 26.55
N LEU A 314 4.73 -37.24 25.27
CA LEU A 314 4.51 -38.51 24.57
C LEU A 314 5.30 -39.66 25.24
N ARG A 315 4.63 -40.78 25.50
CA ARG A 315 5.21 -41.97 26.16
C ARG A 315 5.42 -43.09 25.16
N PHE A 316 6.41 -43.94 25.41
CA PHE A 316 6.73 -45.10 24.58
C PHE A 316 6.71 -46.38 25.43
N ASP A 317 6.44 -47.52 24.79
CA ASP A 317 6.46 -48.83 25.42
C ASP A 317 7.87 -49.47 25.45
N GLY A 318 7.95 -50.74 25.85
CA GLY A 318 9.21 -51.50 25.89
C GLY A 318 9.83 -51.76 24.51
N GLU A 319 9.01 -51.87 23.46
CA GLU A 319 9.46 -52.06 22.07
C GLU A 319 9.79 -50.71 21.38
N GLY A 320 9.53 -49.59 22.05
CA GLY A 320 9.76 -48.25 21.53
C GLY A 320 8.63 -47.74 20.64
N ILE A 321 7.44 -48.33 20.73
CA ILE A 321 6.23 -47.91 20.04
C ILE A 321 5.56 -46.79 20.88
N PRO A 322 5.08 -45.68 20.28
CA PRO A 322 4.39 -44.63 21.02
C PRO A 322 3.07 -45.14 21.61
N ILE A 323 2.82 -44.82 22.88
CA ILE A 323 1.57 -45.08 23.58
C ILE A 323 0.60 -43.95 23.21
N LEU A 324 -0.01 -44.11 22.04
CA LEU A 324 -1.02 -43.20 21.53
C LEU A 324 -2.32 -43.30 22.33
N SER A 325 -3.08 -42.20 22.39
CA SER A 325 -4.46 -42.19 22.88
C SER A 325 -5.42 -42.81 21.86
N GLU A 326 -6.66 -43.11 22.28
CA GLU A 326 -7.67 -43.68 21.38
C GLU A 326 -7.99 -42.73 20.21
N TYR A 327 -8.43 -43.32 19.09
CA TYR A 327 -8.87 -42.54 17.92
C TYR A 327 -10.09 -41.69 18.28
N VAL A 328 -10.00 -40.39 18.02
CA VAL A 328 -11.11 -39.45 18.23
C VAL A 328 -11.86 -39.33 16.91
N PHE A 329 -13.12 -39.77 16.92
CA PHE A 329 -14.03 -39.63 15.78
C PHE A 329 -14.58 -38.22 15.66
N GLU A 330 -14.91 -37.81 14.44
CA GLU A 330 -15.56 -36.55 14.16
C GLU A 330 -16.92 -36.45 14.86
N GLN A 331 -17.15 -35.37 15.61
CA GLN A 331 -18.37 -35.23 16.42
C GLN A 331 -19.63 -35.03 15.57
N ASN A 332 -19.48 -34.36 14.42
CA ASN A 332 -20.56 -34.00 13.51
C ASN A 332 -20.50 -34.81 12.20
N ASN A 333 -20.23 -36.13 12.30
CA ASN A 333 -20.14 -36.99 11.13
C ASN A 333 -21.50 -37.19 10.44
N LYS A 334 -21.72 -36.46 9.33
CA LYS A 334 -22.93 -36.46 8.50
C LYS A 334 -23.37 -37.85 7.98
N TYR A 335 -22.51 -38.86 8.00
CA TYR A 335 -22.83 -40.22 7.54
C TYR A 335 -23.35 -41.15 8.66
N LEU A 336 -23.51 -40.64 9.88
CA LEU A 336 -24.18 -41.35 10.98
C LEU A 336 -25.72 -41.23 10.96
N GLU A 337 -26.27 -40.25 10.25
CA GLU A 337 -27.73 -40.05 10.19
C GLU A 337 -28.42 -41.09 9.30
N SER A 338 -29.50 -41.68 9.82
CA SER A 338 -30.21 -42.81 9.21
C SER A 338 -31.16 -42.39 8.07
N GLY A 339 -30.58 -41.78 7.03
CA GLY A 339 -31.28 -41.40 5.80
C GLY A 339 -30.40 -40.96 4.62
N VAL A 340 -29.07 -40.82 4.78
CA VAL A 340 -28.20 -40.14 3.80
C VAL A 340 -27.74 -41.03 2.62
N SER A 341 -27.55 -42.33 2.83
CA SER A 341 -27.25 -43.31 1.76
C SER A 341 -28.11 -44.57 1.90
N THR A 342 -28.27 -45.31 0.80
CA THR A 342 -28.91 -46.64 0.75
C THR A 342 -27.89 -47.77 0.63
N ARG A 343 -26.60 -47.46 0.83
CA ARG A 343 -25.46 -48.37 0.75
C ARG A 343 -24.66 -48.36 2.06
N SER A 344 -23.80 -49.37 2.18
CA SER A 344 -22.77 -49.50 3.22
C SER A 344 -21.79 -48.31 3.15
N PRO A 345 -21.59 -47.54 4.24
CA PRO A 345 -20.58 -46.46 4.26
C PRO A 345 -19.16 -46.95 3.93
N LEU A 346 -18.79 -48.18 4.29
CA LEU A 346 -17.50 -48.75 3.88
C LEU A 346 -17.40 -48.93 2.35
N THR A 347 -18.50 -49.32 1.71
CA THR A 347 -18.57 -49.52 0.25
C THR A 347 -18.49 -48.17 -0.47
N ASP A 348 -19.24 -47.17 -0.01
CA ASP A 348 -19.21 -45.83 -0.58
C ASP A 348 -17.84 -45.15 -0.34
N ALA A 349 -17.17 -45.40 0.79
CA ALA A 349 -15.80 -44.93 1.05
C ALA A 349 -14.78 -45.49 0.05
N LYS A 350 -14.76 -46.83 -0.16
CA LYS A 350 -13.85 -47.47 -1.12
C LYS A 350 -14.08 -46.93 -2.53
N ALA A 351 -15.34 -46.82 -2.95
CA ALA A 351 -15.69 -46.26 -4.25
C ALA A 351 -15.22 -44.81 -4.41
N LEU A 352 -15.29 -43.99 -3.36
CA LEU A 352 -14.81 -42.61 -3.36
C LEU A 352 -13.28 -42.52 -3.42
N LEU A 353 -12.56 -43.41 -2.72
CA LEU A 353 -11.10 -43.52 -2.80
C LEU A 353 -10.65 -43.95 -4.21
N GLU A 354 -11.27 -44.97 -4.79
CA GLU A 354 -11.00 -45.46 -6.16
C GLU A 354 -11.25 -44.39 -7.24
N GLN A 355 -12.24 -43.51 -7.03
CA GLN A 355 -12.60 -42.42 -7.95
C GLN A 355 -11.80 -41.13 -7.72
N ASN A 356 -10.74 -41.15 -6.92
CA ASN A 356 -9.93 -39.97 -6.54
C ASN A 356 -10.76 -38.83 -5.88
N GLY A 357 -11.86 -39.16 -5.20
CA GLY A 357 -12.66 -38.19 -4.46
C GLY A 357 -11.98 -37.65 -3.20
N SER A 358 -12.68 -36.77 -2.48
CA SER A 358 -12.18 -36.12 -1.26
C SER A 358 -11.74 -37.16 -0.21
N LEU A 359 -10.50 -37.01 0.26
CA LEU A 359 -9.94 -37.82 1.35
C LEU A 359 -10.68 -37.57 2.66
N SER A 360 -11.01 -36.32 2.98
CA SER A 360 -11.74 -35.97 4.20
C SER A 360 -13.17 -36.55 4.19
N GLU A 361 -13.89 -36.53 3.06
CA GLU A 361 -15.19 -37.20 2.96
C GLU A 361 -15.08 -38.74 3.03
N ALA A 362 -14.04 -39.34 2.44
CA ALA A 362 -13.78 -40.77 2.57
C ALA A 362 -13.46 -41.16 4.02
N ALA A 363 -12.70 -40.35 4.76
CA ALA A 363 -12.42 -40.56 6.17
C ALA A 363 -13.71 -40.51 7.02
N LEU A 364 -14.62 -39.57 6.77
CA LEU A 364 -15.92 -39.53 7.45
C LEU A 364 -16.78 -40.77 7.15
N LEU A 365 -16.78 -41.27 5.91
CA LEU A 365 -17.48 -42.51 5.56
C LEU A 365 -16.87 -43.74 6.27
N LEU A 366 -15.54 -43.80 6.40
CA LEU A 366 -14.82 -44.86 7.10
C LEU A 366 -15.04 -44.81 8.63
N GLU A 367 -15.08 -43.62 9.22
CA GLU A 367 -15.48 -43.44 10.61
C GLU A 367 -16.91 -43.90 10.87
N ALA A 368 -17.86 -43.50 10.03
CA ALA A 368 -19.24 -43.94 10.14
C ALA A 368 -19.37 -45.46 9.97
N ALA A 369 -18.62 -46.07 9.04
CA ALA A 369 -18.53 -47.52 8.88
C ALA A 369 -18.04 -48.21 10.18
N ILE A 370 -16.93 -47.73 10.76
CA ILE A 370 -16.38 -48.26 12.01
C ILE A 370 -17.37 -48.14 13.17
N GLN A 371 -18.04 -46.98 13.31
CA GLN A 371 -19.02 -46.71 14.35
C GLN A 371 -20.32 -47.53 14.17
N GLN A 372 -20.69 -47.88 12.93
CA GLN A 372 -21.81 -48.77 12.60
C GLN A 372 -21.42 -50.27 12.65
N GLY A 373 -20.13 -50.60 12.82
CA GLY A 373 -19.62 -51.97 12.88
C GLY A 373 -19.26 -52.59 11.53
N GLU A 374 -19.31 -51.84 10.43
CA GLU A 374 -18.83 -52.23 9.10
C GLU A 374 -17.29 -52.18 9.03
N LEU A 375 -16.63 -53.06 9.79
CA LEU A 375 -15.17 -53.08 9.93
C LEU A 375 -14.41 -53.66 8.71
N GLY A 376 -15.13 -54.17 7.70
CA GLY A 376 -14.56 -54.75 6.49
C GLY A 376 -13.93 -56.13 6.68
N GLU A 377 -13.08 -56.54 5.75
CA GLU A 377 -12.43 -57.86 5.79
C GLU A 377 -11.56 -58.01 7.06
N GLY A 378 -11.67 -59.18 7.70
CA GLY A 378 -10.98 -59.52 8.95
C GLY A 378 -11.31 -58.66 10.17
N GLY A 379 -12.19 -57.66 10.06
CA GLY A 379 -12.53 -56.74 11.16
C GLY A 379 -11.49 -55.63 11.44
N TYR A 380 -10.51 -55.46 10.54
CA TYR A 380 -9.45 -54.44 10.62
C TYR A 380 -9.41 -53.51 9.40
N GLU A 381 -9.97 -53.92 8.26
CA GLU A 381 -9.81 -53.23 6.97
C GLU A 381 -10.22 -51.75 7.02
N ALA A 382 -11.37 -51.44 7.61
CA ALA A 382 -11.87 -50.06 7.70
C ALA A 382 -10.93 -49.15 8.52
N TRP A 383 -10.26 -49.70 9.55
CA TRP A 383 -9.29 -48.96 10.38
C TRP A 383 -7.99 -48.64 9.62
N ILE A 384 -7.50 -49.59 8.82
CA ILE A 384 -6.32 -49.38 7.98
C ILE A 384 -6.61 -48.35 6.89
N LEU A 385 -7.73 -48.49 6.19
CA LEU A 385 -8.16 -47.52 5.18
C LEU A 385 -8.37 -46.11 5.77
N LEU A 386 -8.95 -46.00 6.98
CA LEU A 386 -9.10 -44.71 7.67
C LEU A 386 -7.75 -44.09 7.97
N GLY A 387 -6.82 -44.89 8.49
CA GLY A 387 -5.48 -44.45 8.83
C GLY A 387 -4.69 -43.95 7.62
N GLU A 388 -4.67 -44.73 6.54
CA GLU A 388 -4.05 -44.36 5.27
C GLU A 388 -4.71 -43.11 4.66
N THR A 389 -6.05 -42.99 4.75
CA THR A 389 -6.78 -41.82 4.26
C THR A 389 -6.44 -40.55 5.04
N ARG A 390 -6.40 -40.61 6.38
CA ARG A 390 -5.97 -39.47 7.23
C ARG A 390 -4.50 -39.10 6.97
N ASN A 391 -3.62 -40.06 6.73
CA ASN A 391 -2.22 -39.82 6.34
C ASN A 391 -2.08 -39.19 4.94
N MET A 392 -2.95 -39.53 4.00
CA MET A 392 -2.98 -38.86 2.69
C MET A 392 -3.50 -37.43 2.80
N ASP A 393 -4.40 -37.18 3.76
CA ASP A 393 -5.04 -35.89 4.04
C ASP A 393 -4.20 -34.96 4.95
N GLU A 394 -2.91 -35.23 5.16
CA GLU A 394 -2.01 -34.44 6.03
C GLU A 394 -2.46 -34.36 7.51
N ARG A 395 -3.07 -35.44 8.02
CA ARG A 395 -3.57 -35.61 9.40
C ARG A 395 -2.87 -36.79 10.11
N GLU A 396 -1.55 -36.72 10.21
CA GLU A 396 -0.68 -37.83 10.64
C GLU A 396 -1.05 -38.43 12.00
N GLU A 397 -1.36 -37.62 13.02
CA GLU A 397 -1.66 -38.17 14.36
C GLU A 397 -2.94 -39.01 14.37
N ALA A 398 -3.99 -38.54 13.70
CA ALA A 398 -5.22 -39.30 13.53
C ALA A 398 -4.96 -40.60 12.75
N GLY A 399 -4.15 -40.51 11.68
CA GLY A 399 -3.80 -41.67 10.87
C GLY A 399 -3.00 -42.73 11.64
N MET A 400 -1.99 -42.32 12.42
CA MET A 400 -1.26 -43.19 13.35
C MET A 400 -2.19 -43.92 14.33
N ARG A 401 -3.13 -43.22 14.97
CA ARG A 401 -4.08 -43.83 15.92
C ARG A 401 -4.97 -44.88 15.25
N ALA A 402 -5.49 -44.59 14.06
CA ALA A 402 -6.32 -45.53 13.29
C ALA A 402 -5.53 -46.75 12.80
N LEU A 403 -4.32 -46.53 12.27
CA LEU A 403 -3.41 -47.60 11.85
C LEU A 403 -3.03 -48.51 13.02
N ALA A 404 -2.70 -47.96 14.20
CA ALA A 404 -2.32 -48.75 15.37
C ALA A 404 -3.45 -49.69 15.84
N GLU A 405 -4.69 -49.21 15.89
CA GLU A 405 -5.86 -50.05 16.20
C GLU A 405 -6.14 -51.07 15.08
N GLY A 406 -5.94 -50.71 13.82
CA GLY A 406 -6.07 -51.61 12.68
C GLY A 406 -5.05 -52.75 12.68
N VAL A 407 -3.76 -52.46 12.90
CA VAL A 407 -2.67 -53.46 13.02
C VAL A 407 -2.97 -54.43 14.16
N LYS A 408 -3.32 -53.91 15.34
CA LYS A 408 -3.72 -54.68 16.54
C LYS A 408 -4.92 -55.61 16.27
N ARG A 409 -5.89 -55.17 15.46
CA ARG A 409 -7.02 -56.01 15.01
C ARG A 409 -6.61 -57.04 13.96
N GLY A 410 -5.71 -56.70 13.04
CA GLY A 410 -5.11 -57.62 12.08
C GLY A 410 -4.40 -58.79 12.76
N GLU A 411 -3.54 -58.50 13.75
CA GLU A 411 -2.88 -59.52 14.57
C GLU A 411 -3.89 -60.40 15.33
N ALA A 412 -4.92 -59.81 15.95
CA ALA A 412 -5.98 -60.54 16.63
C ALA A 412 -6.85 -61.42 15.69
N ALA A 413 -6.98 -61.03 14.42
CA ALA A 413 -7.68 -61.78 13.38
C ALA A 413 -6.80 -62.87 12.72
N GLY A 414 -5.51 -62.93 13.04
CA GLY A 414 -4.54 -63.84 12.40
C GLY A 414 -3.95 -63.31 11.08
N ALA A 415 -4.27 -62.07 10.70
CA ALA A 415 -3.73 -61.35 9.54
C ALA A 415 -2.56 -60.43 9.96
N ALA A 416 -1.57 -61.01 10.65
CA ALA A 416 -0.37 -60.27 11.06
C ALA A 416 0.38 -59.70 9.84
N GLY A 417 0.95 -58.51 9.97
CA GLY A 417 1.63 -57.79 8.89
C GLY A 417 0.76 -56.77 8.15
N VAL A 418 -0.57 -56.88 8.16
CA VAL A 418 -1.44 -55.87 7.53
C VAL A 418 -1.29 -54.52 8.24
N GLY A 419 -1.16 -53.43 7.49
CA GLY A 419 -1.02 -52.06 7.99
C GLY A 419 0.35 -51.67 8.58
N MET A 420 1.23 -52.64 8.87
CA MET A 420 2.48 -52.36 9.58
C MET A 420 3.47 -51.50 8.78
N VAL A 421 3.53 -51.62 7.46
CA VAL A 421 4.37 -50.73 6.61
C VAL A 421 3.80 -49.32 6.59
N SER A 422 2.48 -49.17 6.46
CA SER A 422 1.78 -47.88 6.50
C SER A 422 1.96 -47.18 7.86
N LEU A 423 2.07 -47.93 8.96
CA LEU A 423 2.36 -47.42 10.30
C LEU A 423 3.84 -47.11 10.52
N ALA A 424 4.76 -47.92 9.98
CA ALA A 424 6.19 -47.61 9.97
C ALA A 424 6.47 -46.30 9.21
N ILE A 425 5.78 -46.10 8.08
CA ILE A 425 5.74 -44.86 7.32
C ILE A 425 5.35 -43.66 8.18
N SER A 426 4.25 -43.76 8.95
CA SER A 426 3.82 -42.69 9.85
C SER A 426 4.85 -42.38 10.92
N TYR A 427 5.41 -43.42 11.53
CA TYR A 427 6.46 -43.27 12.53
C TYR A 427 7.73 -42.64 11.94
N THR A 428 8.07 -42.88 10.67
CA THR A 428 9.15 -42.17 9.98
C THR A 428 8.81 -40.69 9.78
N ASN A 429 7.60 -40.35 9.31
CA ASN A 429 7.18 -38.95 9.09
C ASN A 429 7.27 -38.08 10.37
N GLU A 430 7.06 -38.67 11.55
CA GLU A 430 7.18 -38.02 12.87
C GLU A 430 8.54 -38.29 13.57
N SER A 431 9.55 -38.75 12.83
CA SER A 431 10.92 -39.05 13.32
C SER A 431 10.98 -40.03 14.52
N MET A 432 10.01 -40.95 14.60
CA MET A 432 9.92 -42.02 15.60
C MET A 432 10.63 -43.29 15.12
N ASP A 433 11.90 -43.17 14.70
CA ASP A 433 12.69 -44.23 14.03
C ASP A 433 12.59 -45.60 14.71
N ARG A 434 12.65 -45.66 16.05
CA ARG A 434 12.58 -46.92 16.79
C ARG A 434 11.25 -47.64 16.57
N ALA A 435 10.13 -46.91 16.57
CA ALA A 435 8.81 -47.46 16.29
C ALA A 435 8.69 -47.92 14.83
N SER A 436 9.25 -47.16 13.88
CA SER A 436 9.33 -47.54 12.46
C SER A 436 10.10 -48.85 12.27
N HIS A 437 11.30 -48.97 12.86
CA HIS A 437 12.09 -50.20 12.85
C HIS A 437 11.37 -51.39 13.49
N THR A 438 10.68 -51.19 14.62
CA THR A 438 9.88 -52.25 15.28
C THR A 438 8.75 -52.74 14.37
N MET A 439 8.04 -51.84 13.69
CA MET A 439 6.98 -52.21 12.73
C MET A 439 7.52 -52.94 11.51
N LEU A 440 8.64 -52.48 10.92
CA LEU A 440 9.27 -53.16 9.77
C LEU A 440 9.78 -54.57 10.14
N LEU A 441 10.33 -54.76 11.33
CA LEU A 441 10.74 -56.09 11.81
C LEU A 441 9.53 -57.02 12.00
N ARG A 442 8.45 -56.54 12.64
CA ARG A 442 7.22 -57.33 12.86
C ARG A 442 6.55 -57.69 11.52
N TRP A 443 6.53 -56.77 10.56
CA TRP A 443 6.06 -57.02 9.20
C TRP A 443 6.87 -58.10 8.48
N LEU A 444 8.21 -58.00 8.53
CA LEU A 444 9.12 -58.98 7.92
C LEU A 444 8.87 -60.39 8.47
N GLN A 445 8.76 -60.51 9.79
CA GLN A 445 8.51 -61.79 10.46
C GLN A 445 7.13 -62.38 10.14
N ALA A 446 6.11 -61.54 9.95
CA ALA A 446 4.76 -61.96 9.59
C ALA A 446 4.64 -62.40 8.12
N ARG A 447 5.21 -61.65 7.18
CA ARG A 447 5.14 -61.93 5.73
C ARG A 447 6.14 -63.00 5.28
N PHE A 448 7.31 -63.08 5.92
CA PHE A 448 8.39 -64.01 5.58
C PHE A 448 8.84 -64.86 6.79
N PRO A 449 7.95 -65.64 7.43
CA PRO A 449 8.26 -66.39 8.66
C PRO A 449 9.33 -67.49 8.47
N SER A 450 9.70 -67.82 7.24
CA SER A 450 10.81 -68.72 6.90
C SER A 450 12.16 -68.01 6.68
N HIS A 451 12.20 -66.68 6.69
CA HIS A 451 13.44 -65.91 6.54
C HIS A 451 14.15 -65.75 7.91
N PRO A 452 15.45 -66.09 8.03
CA PRO A 452 16.13 -66.15 9.33
C PRO A 452 16.55 -64.76 9.83
N VAL A 453 15.77 -64.16 10.73
CA VAL A 453 16.20 -62.96 11.46
C VAL A 453 17.21 -63.34 12.57
N PRO A 454 18.40 -62.70 12.65
CA PRO A 454 19.33 -62.94 13.75
C PRO A 454 18.76 -62.54 15.11
N ALA A 455 18.97 -63.36 16.13
CA ALA A 455 18.51 -63.07 17.49
C ALA A 455 19.10 -61.76 18.06
N GLU A 456 20.30 -61.37 17.62
CA GLU A 456 20.89 -60.07 17.96
C GLU A 456 20.12 -58.88 17.36
N THR A 457 19.54 -59.01 16.17
CA THR A 457 18.71 -57.95 15.54
C THR A 457 17.42 -57.73 16.33
N ILE A 458 16.80 -58.82 16.81
CA ILE A 458 15.61 -58.75 17.68
C ILE A 458 15.98 -58.11 19.03
N ALA A 459 17.13 -58.46 19.60
CA ALA A 459 17.63 -57.83 20.83
C ALA A 459 18.03 -56.35 20.64
N ALA A 460 18.52 -55.97 19.46
CA ALA A 460 18.89 -54.59 19.14
C ALA A 460 17.67 -53.66 19.17
N VAL A 461 16.54 -54.07 18.56
CA VAL A 461 15.26 -53.33 18.60
C VAL A 461 14.75 -53.13 20.03
N ALA A 462 14.90 -54.14 20.90
CA ALA A 462 14.55 -54.06 22.31
C ALA A 462 15.53 -53.19 23.14
N SER A 463 16.71 -52.87 22.59
CA SER A 463 17.66 -51.93 23.17
C SER A 463 17.41 -50.51 22.64
N ASN A 464 17.76 -49.48 23.40
CA ASN A 464 17.55 -48.08 23.00
C ASN A 464 18.59 -47.54 21.98
N SER A 465 19.04 -48.39 21.04
CA SER A 465 20.07 -48.06 20.04
C SER A 465 19.48 -48.05 18.63
N VAL A 466 18.98 -46.89 18.19
CA VAL A 466 18.39 -46.70 16.86
C VAL A 466 19.38 -47.03 15.74
N TRP A 467 20.65 -46.65 15.89
CA TRP A 467 21.68 -46.85 14.86
C TRP A 467 22.11 -48.32 14.68
N ASP A 468 22.31 -49.05 15.78
CA ASP A 468 22.61 -50.50 15.73
C ASP A 468 21.38 -51.29 15.23
N THR A 469 20.17 -50.85 15.59
CA THR A 469 18.92 -51.38 15.05
C THR A 469 18.81 -51.18 13.53
N HIS A 470 18.99 -49.94 13.05
CA HIS A 470 18.94 -49.60 11.63
C HIS A 470 19.91 -50.47 10.84
N ALA A 471 21.20 -50.47 11.18
CA ALA A 471 22.23 -51.19 10.43
C ALA A 471 21.95 -52.70 10.33
N ARG A 472 21.49 -53.32 11.44
CA ARG A 472 21.15 -54.75 11.48
C ARG A 472 19.87 -55.09 10.73
N LEU A 473 18.88 -54.20 10.74
CA LEU A 473 17.62 -54.42 10.03
C LEU A 473 17.80 -54.24 8.52
N THR A 474 18.56 -53.22 8.11
CA THR A 474 18.93 -52.96 6.71
C THR A 474 19.64 -54.15 6.06
N GLU A 475 20.65 -54.78 6.70
CA GLU A 475 21.29 -55.96 6.10
C GLU A 475 20.35 -57.17 6.00
N VAL A 476 19.41 -57.37 6.93
CA VAL A 476 18.41 -58.46 6.82
C VAL A 476 17.46 -58.22 5.64
N PHE A 477 16.97 -56.99 5.46
CA PHE A 477 16.15 -56.64 4.30
C PHE A 477 16.95 -56.70 2.98
N LEU A 478 18.23 -56.32 2.98
CA LEU A 478 19.11 -56.45 1.82
C LEU A 478 19.36 -57.92 1.47
N ASP A 479 19.57 -58.82 2.44
CA ASP A 479 19.74 -60.26 2.19
C ASP A 479 18.46 -60.91 1.66
N LEU A 480 17.27 -60.49 2.11
CA LEU A 480 16.01 -60.90 1.48
C LEU A 480 15.92 -60.42 0.03
N ALA A 481 16.20 -59.14 -0.25
CA ALA A 481 16.16 -58.58 -1.60
C ALA A 481 17.20 -59.24 -2.54
N ARG A 482 18.43 -59.49 -2.05
CA ARG A 482 19.49 -60.23 -2.76
C ARG A 482 19.01 -61.65 -3.12
N MET A 483 18.32 -62.33 -2.21
CA MET A 483 17.77 -63.67 -2.44
C MET A 483 16.66 -63.68 -3.50
N GLN A 484 15.69 -62.76 -3.39
CA GLN A 484 14.59 -62.61 -4.36
C GLN A 484 15.14 -62.30 -5.77
N HIS A 485 16.05 -61.33 -5.88
CA HIS A 485 16.70 -60.97 -7.15
C HIS A 485 17.47 -62.17 -7.75
N GLY A 486 18.09 -63.01 -6.91
CA GLY A 486 18.74 -64.26 -7.33
C GLY A 486 17.79 -65.30 -7.95
N HIS A 487 16.48 -65.20 -7.70
CA HIS A 487 15.44 -66.01 -8.34
C HIS A 487 14.73 -65.28 -9.49
N GLY A 488 15.08 -64.02 -9.77
CA GLY A 488 14.38 -63.17 -10.74
C GLY A 488 13.10 -62.51 -10.19
N GLU A 489 12.91 -62.53 -8.87
CA GLU A 489 11.76 -61.91 -8.19
C GLU A 489 12.11 -60.50 -7.70
N LEU A 490 11.16 -59.58 -7.78
CA LEU A 490 11.24 -58.23 -7.24
C LEU A 490 9.98 -57.97 -6.42
N ASP A 491 10.10 -58.01 -5.09
CA ASP A 491 9.00 -57.64 -4.19
C ASP A 491 9.06 -56.13 -3.91
N PRO A 492 8.10 -55.34 -4.42
CA PRO A 492 8.10 -53.89 -4.20
C PRO A 492 7.93 -53.52 -2.73
N ASP A 493 7.29 -54.34 -1.89
CA ASP A 493 7.13 -54.01 -0.47
C ASP A 493 8.44 -54.18 0.32
N VAL A 494 9.31 -55.10 -0.11
CA VAL A 494 10.68 -55.24 0.41
C VAL A 494 11.53 -54.03 -0.01
N GLN A 495 11.36 -53.53 -1.25
CA GLN A 495 12.01 -52.29 -1.70
C GLN A 495 11.49 -51.05 -0.95
N ILE A 496 10.18 -50.96 -0.69
CA ILE A 496 9.59 -49.86 0.11
C ILE A 496 10.17 -49.84 1.52
N ALA A 497 10.27 -51.01 2.17
CA ALA A 497 10.88 -51.11 3.50
C ALA A 497 12.38 -50.72 3.51
N LEU A 498 13.15 -51.11 2.49
CA LEU A 498 14.53 -50.64 2.29
C LEU A 498 14.60 -49.12 2.08
N GLY A 499 13.68 -48.56 1.29
CA GLY A 499 13.59 -47.12 1.06
C GLY A 499 13.32 -46.35 2.34
N ILE A 500 12.38 -46.81 3.18
CA ILE A 500 12.09 -46.25 4.50
C ILE A 500 13.33 -46.30 5.40
N LEU A 501 14.05 -47.44 5.43
CA LEU A 501 15.27 -47.59 6.22
C LEU A 501 16.37 -46.61 5.79
N PHE A 502 16.68 -46.54 4.49
CA PHE A 502 17.68 -45.59 3.99
C PHE A 502 17.28 -44.14 4.25
N TYR A 503 16.00 -43.82 4.10
CA TYR A 503 15.43 -42.49 4.35
C TYR A 503 15.55 -42.07 5.82
N THR A 504 15.23 -42.91 6.81
CA THR A 504 15.41 -42.58 8.25
C THR A 504 16.88 -42.33 8.60
N ASN A 505 17.81 -42.99 7.91
CA ASN A 505 19.26 -42.76 8.06
C ASN A 505 19.79 -41.60 7.17
N SER A 506 18.92 -40.82 6.52
CA SER A 506 19.27 -39.73 5.58
C SER A 506 20.13 -40.16 4.37
N ASP A 507 20.12 -41.44 4.00
CA ASP A 507 20.75 -42.00 2.80
C ASP A 507 19.79 -41.86 1.60
N TYR A 508 19.44 -40.61 1.27
CA TYR A 508 18.35 -40.28 0.34
C TYR A 508 18.57 -40.79 -1.09
N ASP A 509 19.83 -40.92 -1.52
CA ASP A 509 20.17 -41.49 -2.83
C ASP A 509 19.77 -42.98 -2.90
N ARG A 510 20.00 -43.75 -1.84
CA ARG A 510 19.53 -45.15 -1.79
C ARG A 510 18.03 -45.27 -1.53
N ALA A 511 17.43 -44.31 -0.83
CA ALA A 511 15.98 -44.23 -0.71
C ALA A 511 15.33 -44.02 -2.09
N LYS A 512 15.89 -43.11 -2.91
CA LYS A 512 15.53 -42.91 -4.33
C LYS A 512 15.65 -44.22 -5.12
N ASP A 513 16.81 -44.87 -5.13
CA ASP A 513 17.04 -46.15 -5.84
C ASP A 513 15.98 -47.22 -5.47
N CYS A 514 15.63 -47.33 -4.19
CA CYS A 514 14.64 -48.29 -3.69
C CYS A 514 13.20 -47.92 -4.10
N PHE A 515 12.81 -46.64 -4.04
CA PHE A 515 11.48 -46.21 -4.45
C PHE A 515 11.31 -46.25 -5.98
N GLU A 516 12.34 -45.92 -6.77
CA GLU A 516 12.33 -46.14 -8.23
C GLU A 516 12.23 -47.64 -8.58
N SER A 517 12.95 -48.50 -7.84
CA SER A 517 12.84 -49.95 -7.99
C SER A 517 11.42 -50.46 -7.67
N ALA A 518 10.78 -49.95 -6.62
CA ALA A 518 9.39 -50.27 -6.30
C ALA A 518 8.40 -49.75 -7.37
N LEU A 519 8.58 -48.53 -7.86
CA LEU A 519 7.80 -47.93 -8.94
C LEU A 519 7.93 -48.69 -10.27
N SER A 520 9.07 -49.33 -10.55
CA SER A 520 9.22 -50.20 -11.73
C SER A 520 8.24 -51.39 -11.74
N ALA A 521 7.79 -51.84 -10.57
CA ALA A 521 6.77 -52.87 -10.39
C ALA A 521 5.35 -52.29 -10.12
N ARG A 522 5.25 -51.07 -9.60
CA ARG A 522 3.99 -50.36 -9.31
C ARG A 522 3.97 -48.91 -9.86
N PRO A 523 3.98 -48.71 -11.19
CA PRO A 523 4.16 -47.37 -11.77
C PRO A 523 2.96 -46.42 -11.55
N THR A 524 1.79 -46.96 -11.17
CA THR A 524 0.58 -46.19 -10.86
C THR A 524 0.40 -45.91 -9.35
N ASP A 525 1.40 -46.19 -8.53
CA ASP A 525 1.35 -45.97 -7.08
C ASP A 525 1.75 -44.52 -6.74
N PHE A 526 0.74 -43.68 -6.60
CA PHE A 526 0.91 -42.25 -6.30
C PHE A 526 1.57 -41.98 -4.93
N VAL A 527 1.48 -42.92 -3.98
CA VAL A 527 2.15 -42.81 -2.68
C VAL A 527 3.65 -43.00 -2.85
N LEU A 528 4.09 -43.91 -3.72
CA LEU A 528 5.50 -44.08 -4.06
C LEU A 528 6.07 -42.91 -4.85
N TRP A 529 5.31 -42.34 -5.80
CA TRP A 529 5.71 -41.12 -6.49
C TRP A 529 5.92 -39.95 -5.52
N ASN A 530 5.06 -39.79 -4.51
CA ASN A 530 5.26 -38.79 -3.46
C ASN A 530 6.51 -39.09 -2.59
N ARG A 531 6.80 -40.36 -2.26
CA ARG A 531 8.02 -40.75 -1.51
C ARG A 531 9.31 -40.51 -2.28
N LEU A 532 9.28 -40.77 -3.59
CA LEU A 532 10.37 -40.42 -4.49
C LEU A 532 10.61 -38.91 -4.46
N GLY A 533 9.54 -38.12 -4.55
CA GLY A 533 9.59 -36.66 -4.40
C GLY A 533 10.17 -36.19 -3.06
N SER A 534 9.72 -36.75 -1.92
CA SER A 534 10.26 -36.40 -0.60
C SER A 534 11.74 -36.77 -0.45
N SER A 535 12.14 -37.93 -0.99
CA SER A 535 13.55 -38.36 -1.00
C SER A 535 14.42 -37.42 -1.84
N LEU A 536 13.94 -37.02 -3.02
CA LEU A 536 14.63 -36.04 -3.89
C LEU A 536 14.72 -34.66 -3.24
N SER A 537 13.63 -34.18 -2.63
CA SER A 537 13.58 -32.89 -1.93
C SER A 537 14.60 -32.82 -0.79
N ASN A 538 14.61 -33.83 0.09
CA ASN A 538 15.52 -33.88 1.24
C ASN A 538 16.96 -34.23 0.82
N GLY A 539 17.13 -34.99 -0.25
CA GLY A 539 18.39 -35.22 -0.97
C GLY A 539 18.92 -34.00 -1.74
N SER A 540 18.37 -32.80 -1.55
CA SER A 540 18.80 -31.55 -2.21
C SER A 540 18.62 -31.49 -3.74
N HIS A 541 17.68 -32.26 -4.29
CA HIS A 541 17.26 -32.26 -5.69
C HIS A 541 15.78 -31.80 -5.86
N PRO A 542 15.40 -30.57 -5.43
CA PRO A 542 14.01 -30.13 -5.41
C PRO A 542 13.36 -30.00 -6.80
N GLU A 543 14.16 -29.75 -7.86
CA GLU A 543 13.66 -29.72 -9.24
C GLU A 543 13.16 -31.11 -9.70
N GLU A 544 13.91 -32.18 -9.39
CA GLU A 544 13.49 -33.56 -9.65
C GLU A 544 12.29 -33.94 -8.78
N ALA A 545 12.24 -33.45 -7.53
CA ALA A 545 11.13 -33.68 -6.62
C ALA A 545 9.79 -33.17 -7.18
N LEU A 546 9.78 -31.97 -7.78
CA LEU A 546 8.61 -31.44 -8.49
C LEU A 546 8.15 -32.35 -9.65
N GLY A 547 9.08 -33.03 -10.33
CA GLY A 547 8.74 -34.06 -11.31
C GLY A 547 7.96 -35.22 -10.69
N ALA A 548 8.49 -35.81 -9.62
CA ALA A 548 7.87 -36.95 -8.94
C ALA A 548 6.51 -36.59 -8.27
N TYR A 549 6.39 -35.40 -7.65
CA TYR A 549 5.11 -34.93 -7.11
C TYR A 549 4.05 -34.68 -8.20
N ARG A 550 4.46 -34.29 -9.42
CA ARG A 550 3.53 -34.11 -10.55
C ARG A 550 2.95 -35.44 -11.03
N GLU A 551 3.73 -36.51 -11.05
CA GLU A 551 3.21 -37.86 -11.35
C GLU A 551 2.26 -38.35 -10.25
N ALA A 552 2.59 -38.11 -8.97
CA ALA A 552 1.69 -38.41 -7.86
C ALA A 552 0.33 -37.69 -7.98
N LEU A 553 0.33 -36.41 -8.35
CA LEU A 553 -0.89 -35.61 -8.48
C LEU A 553 -1.65 -35.82 -9.81
N GLN A 554 -0.99 -36.27 -10.88
CA GLN A 554 -1.69 -36.79 -12.06
C GLN A 554 -2.47 -38.08 -11.74
N LEU A 555 -1.87 -38.96 -10.95
CA LEU A 555 -2.49 -40.23 -10.53
C LEU A 555 -3.57 -40.03 -9.45
N ARG A 556 -3.38 -39.08 -8.52
CA ARG A 556 -4.39 -38.64 -7.54
C ARG A 556 -4.35 -37.12 -7.29
N PRO A 557 -5.20 -36.33 -7.97
CA PRO A 557 -5.24 -34.88 -7.78
C PRO A 557 -5.62 -34.43 -6.37
N THR A 558 -6.36 -35.26 -5.62
CA THR A 558 -6.83 -34.99 -4.25
C THR A 558 -5.85 -35.42 -3.16
N TYR A 559 -4.58 -35.61 -3.48
CA TYR A 559 -3.57 -36.05 -2.51
C TYR A 559 -3.00 -34.84 -1.73
N THR A 560 -3.74 -34.38 -0.71
CA THR A 560 -3.44 -33.20 0.14
C THR A 560 -1.97 -33.08 0.52
N ARG A 561 -1.36 -34.18 1.01
CA ARG A 561 0.06 -34.24 1.37
C ARG A 561 1.04 -34.06 0.22
N ALA A 562 0.74 -34.53 -0.99
CA ALA A 562 1.60 -34.25 -2.15
C ALA A 562 1.56 -32.75 -2.53
N ILE A 563 0.41 -32.09 -2.38
CA ILE A 563 0.29 -30.63 -2.59
C ILE A 563 1.07 -29.86 -1.50
N TYR A 564 0.98 -30.28 -0.23
CA TYR A 564 1.82 -29.75 0.85
C TYR A 564 3.30 -29.88 0.50
N ASN A 565 3.75 -31.06 0.08
CA ASN A 565 5.14 -31.33 -0.28
C ASN A 565 5.63 -30.48 -1.48
N VAL A 566 4.79 -30.22 -2.49
CA VAL A 566 5.08 -29.26 -3.57
C VAL A 566 5.24 -27.84 -3.02
N GLY A 567 4.40 -27.44 -2.06
CA GLY A 567 4.53 -26.18 -1.34
C GLY A 567 5.88 -26.05 -0.61
N VAL A 568 6.35 -27.09 0.09
CA VAL A 568 7.65 -27.05 0.76
C VAL A 568 8.82 -27.11 -0.23
N ALA A 569 8.70 -27.83 -1.35
CA ALA A 569 9.70 -27.77 -2.42
C ALA A 569 9.83 -26.35 -3.02
N CYS A 570 8.70 -25.68 -3.27
CA CYS A 570 8.67 -24.27 -3.70
C CYS A 570 9.27 -23.34 -2.64
N LEU A 571 9.00 -23.56 -1.35
CA LEU A 571 9.61 -22.82 -0.24
C LEU A 571 11.14 -22.98 -0.21
N ASN A 572 11.63 -24.20 -0.43
CA ASN A 572 13.06 -24.54 -0.41
C ASN A 572 13.85 -23.98 -1.60
N ILE A 573 13.22 -23.74 -2.76
CA ILE A 573 13.83 -23.00 -3.88
C ILE A 573 13.60 -21.49 -3.83
N GLY A 574 12.91 -20.97 -2.81
CA GLY A 574 12.64 -19.53 -2.65
C GLY A 574 11.43 -18.99 -3.43
N ALA A 575 10.62 -19.86 -4.04
CA ALA A 575 9.37 -19.51 -4.71
C ALA A 575 8.23 -19.30 -3.69
N HIS A 576 8.37 -18.28 -2.84
CA HIS A 576 7.52 -18.08 -1.65
C HIS A 576 6.05 -17.78 -1.96
N LYS A 577 5.73 -17.15 -3.10
CA LYS A 577 4.33 -16.92 -3.51
C LYS A 577 3.68 -18.23 -3.93
N GLU A 578 4.34 -18.94 -4.83
CA GLU A 578 3.92 -20.23 -5.36
C GLU A 578 3.75 -21.26 -4.23
N ALA A 579 4.67 -21.28 -3.25
CA ALA A 579 4.55 -22.08 -2.03
C ALA A 579 3.28 -21.77 -1.22
N ALA A 580 2.95 -20.49 -1.00
CA ALA A 580 1.74 -20.10 -0.28
C ALA A 580 0.45 -20.53 -1.01
N GLU A 581 0.44 -20.44 -2.34
CA GLU A 581 -0.68 -20.89 -3.19
C GLU A 581 -0.91 -22.41 -3.06
N HIS A 582 0.15 -23.21 -2.98
CA HIS A 582 0.05 -24.66 -2.75
C HIS A 582 -0.43 -25.01 -1.33
N PHE A 583 0.04 -24.31 -0.29
CA PHE A 583 -0.45 -24.56 1.08
C PHE A 583 -1.94 -24.18 1.25
N LEU A 584 -2.39 -23.09 0.61
CA LEU A 584 -3.81 -22.71 0.58
C LEU A 584 -4.65 -23.74 -0.20
N SER A 585 -4.14 -24.26 -1.33
CA SER A 585 -4.80 -25.33 -2.09
C SER A 585 -4.96 -26.61 -1.25
N ALA A 586 -3.92 -27.03 -0.53
CA ALA A 586 -3.98 -28.20 0.36
C ALA A 586 -4.97 -28.00 1.53
N LEU A 587 -5.02 -26.80 2.14
CA LEU A 587 -6.02 -26.47 3.16
C LEU A 587 -7.46 -26.55 2.61
N SER A 588 -7.72 -26.02 1.42
CA SER A 588 -9.06 -26.06 0.80
C SER A 588 -9.55 -27.48 0.47
N MET A 589 -8.65 -28.46 0.34
CA MET A 589 -9.05 -29.88 0.17
C MET A 589 -9.50 -30.53 1.48
N GLN A 590 -9.09 -30.00 2.63
CA GLN A 590 -9.51 -30.47 3.95
C GLN A 590 -10.90 -29.91 4.36
N GLU A 591 -11.35 -28.82 3.74
CA GLU A 591 -12.60 -28.13 4.05
C GLU A 591 -13.83 -28.86 3.45
N THR A 592 -14.34 -29.90 4.13
CA THR A 592 -15.60 -30.56 3.72
C THR A 592 -16.57 -30.85 4.87
N SER A 593 -17.69 -30.13 4.87
CA SER A 593 -19.01 -30.50 5.45
C SER A 593 -19.16 -30.83 6.95
N GLY A 594 -18.09 -31.09 7.72
CA GLY A 594 -18.17 -31.59 9.10
C GLY A 594 -17.77 -30.58 10.20
N GLY A 595 -17.04 -29.52 9.84
CA GLY A 595 -16.45 -28.58 10.82
C GLY A 595 -15.20 -29.11 11.53
N GLY A 596 -14.62 -30.22 11.08
CA GLY A 596 -13.41 -30.81 11.63
C GLY A 596 -12.16 -29.96 11.37
N GLU A 597 -11.25 -29.93 12.36
CA GLU A 597 -10.04 -29.10 12.35
C GLU A 597 -9.16 -29.36 11.12
N THR A 598 -8.61 -28.31 10.51
CA THR A 598 -7.58 -28.39 9.46
C THR A 598 -6.18 -28.70 10.04
N SER A 599 -5.24 -29.18 9.23
CA SER A 599 -3.89 -29.52 9.69
C SER A 599 -3.09 -28.29 10.17
N ASP A 600 -2.69 -28.31 11.44
CA ASP A 600 -1.86 -27.27 12.06
C ASP A 600 -0.51 -27.09 11.35
N GLN A 601 0.05 -28.17 10.80
CA GLN A 601 1.35 -28.15 10.11
C GLN A 601 1.28 -27.38 8.77
N LEU A 602 0.15 -27.48 8.06
CA LEU A 602 -0.14 -26.67 6.87
C LEU A 602 -0.18 -25.17 7.24
N TRP A 603 -0.96 -24.82 8.27
CA TRP A 603 -1.05 -23.44 8.76
C TRP A 603 0.29 -22.90 9.30
N PHE A 604 1.07 -23.72 10.02
CA PHE A 604 2.40 -23.35 10.52
C PHE A 604 3.36 -23.02 9.36
N THR A 605 3.38 -23.86 8.33
CA THR A 605 4.27 -23.68 7.17
C THR A 605 3.82 -22.49 6.30
N LEU A 606 2.52 -22.28 6.12
CA LEU A 606 1.97 -21.10 5.46
C LEU A 606 2.32 -19.80 6.19
N ARG A 607 2.20 -19.76 7.53
CA ARG A 607 2.62 -18.61 8.36
C ARG A 607 4.12 -18.32 8.22
N ARG A 608 4.99 -19.34 8.22
CA ARG A 608 6.44 -19.19 7.94
C ARG A 608 6.69 -18.63 6.53
N THR A 609 5.89 -19.03 5.55
CA THR A 609 6.01 -18.58 4.16
C THR A 609 5.66 -17.10 4.00
N PHE A 610 4.57 -16.63 4.61
CA PHE A 610 4.24 -15.20 4.62
C PHE A 610 5.31 -14.34 5.33
N LEU A 611 5.97 -14.86 6.37
CA LEU A 611 7.11 -14.18 7.00
C LEU A 611 8.35 -14.12 6.09
N ALA A 612 8.57 -15.14 5.25
CA ALA A 612 9.64 -15.18 4.26
C ALA A 612 9.43 -14.20 3.09
N MET A 613 8.20 -13.68 2.89
CA MET A 613 7.88 -12.65 1.87
C MET A 613 8.28 -11.21 2.28
N GLU A 614 9.38 -11.09 3.04
CA GLU A 614 10.18 -9.88 3.31
C GLU A 614 9.47 -8.57 3.77
N ARG A 615 8.38 -8.64 4.54
CA ARG A 615 7.74 -7.42 5.13
C ARG A 615 8.14 -7.05 6.57
N GLY A 616 8.96 -7.86 7.25
CA GLY A 616 9.36 -7.62 8.65
C GLY A 616 10.04 -6.27 8.90
N SER A 617 10.83 -5.76 7.95
CA SER A 617 11.48 -4.45 8.07
C SER A 617 10.49 -3.27 8.06
N ALA A 618 9.37 -3.40 7.36
CA ALA A 618 8.31 -2.38 7.36
C ALA A 618 7.55 -2.40 8.70
N GLN A 619 7.22 -3.58 9.21
CA GLN A 619 6.64 -3.74 10.55
C GLN A 619 7.56 -3.17 11.64
N ALA A 620 8.87 -3.41 11.58
CA ALA A 620 9.85 -2.82 12.51
C ALA A 620 9.83 -1.29 12.52
N MET A 621 9.70 -0.63 11.36
CA MET A 621 9.54 0.82 11.28
C MET A 621 8.20 1.30 11.84
N LEU A 622 7.12 0.54 11.61
CA LEU A 622 5.78 0.85 12.14
C LEU A 622 5.73 0.73 13.68
N TYR A 623 6.35 -0.31 14.26
CA TYR A 623 6.56 -0.43 15.70
C TYR A 623 7.38 0.76 16.25
N ALA A 624 8.42 1.21 15.53
CA ALA A 624 9.26 2.34 15.96
C ALA A 624 8.53 3.70 15.96
N VAL A 625 7.44 3.87 15.20
CA VAL A 625 6.56 5.06 15.28
C VAL A 625 5.38 4.88 16.24
N GLY A 626 5.31 3.74 16.94
CA GLY A 626 4.41 3.51 18.08
C GLY A 626 3.20 2.61 17.84
N LEU A 627 3.03 2.02 16.64
CA LEU A 627 2.00 0.99 16.42
C LEU A 627 2.28 -0.23 17.31
N GLN A 628 1.21 -0.92 17.69
CA GLN A 628 1.26 -2.22 18.36
C GLN A 628 0.96 -3.35 17.37
N GLU A 629 1.15 -4.61 17.78
CA GLU A 629 0.86 -5.79 16.95
C GLU A 629 -0.60 -5.78 16.46
N THR A 630 -1.52 -5.42 17.35
CA THR A 630 -2.96 -5.27 17.06
C THR A 630 -3.30 -4.08 16.15
N ASP A 631 -2.36 -3.19 15.85
CA ASP A 631 -2.55 -2.12 14.85
C ASP A 631 -2.17 -2.56 13.44
N MET A 632 -1.41 -3.65 13.27
CA MET A 632 -0.96 -4.12 11.96
C MET A 632 -2.11 -4.67 11.10
N ASN A 633 -3.22 -5.06 11.74
CA ASN A 633 -4.43 -5.59 11.08
C ASN A 633 -5.50 -4.50 10.83
N LYS A 634 -5.21 -3.22 11.13
CA LYS A 634 -6.16 -2.10 10.99
C LYS A 634 -5.87 -1.27 9.74
N PRO A 635 -6.89 -0.68 9.08
CA PRO A 635 -6.67 0.25 7.97
C PRO A 635 -5.76 1.41 8.36
N GLN A 636 -4.74 1.68 7.54
CA GLN A 636 -3.78 2.76 7.75
C GLN A 636 -4.22 4.00 6.96
N ILE A 637 -4.56 5.05 7.68
CA ILE A 637 -5.15 6.27 7.13
C ILE A 637 -4.10 7.37 7.08
N GLY A 638 -3.75 7.77 5.85
CA GLY A 638 -2.98 8.99 5.63
C GLY A 638 -3.82 10.21 6.04
N ILE A 639 -3.34 11.02 6.97
CA ILE A 639 -3.98 12.29 7.33
C ILE A 639 -3.08 13.40 6.81
N SER A 640 -3.56 14.17 5.84
CA SER A 640 -2.75 15.14 5.08
C SER A 640 -3.25 16.59 5.23
N PRO A 641 -2.96 17.27 6.36
CA PRO A 641 -3.00 18.72 6.42
C PRO A 641 -1.98 19.36 5.49
N ILE A 642 -2.29 20.60 5.07
CA ILE A 642 -1.36 21.51 4.40
C ILE A 642 -1.02 22.59 5.42
N TRP A 643 -0.45 22.22 6.57
CA TRP A 643 -0.19 23.13 7.68
C TRP A 643 1.15 23.85 7.52
N TRP A 644 1.15 25.15 7.84
CA TRP A 644 2.33 25.92 8.26
C TRP A 644 1.90 27.16 9.04
N GLU A 645 2.75 27.66 9.93
CA GLU A 645 2.43 28.78 10.83
C GLU A 645 2.23 30.12 10.10
N GLY A 646 3.00 30.34 9.03
CA GLY A 646 3.10 31.62 8.31
C GLY A 646 1.90 32.01 7.43
N ASN A 647 0.73 31.40 7.60
CA ASN A 647 -0.50 31.78 6.89
C ASN A 647 -1.74 31.53 7.78
N PRO A 648 -2.60 32.53 8.05
CA PRO A 648 -3.82 32.31 8.83
C PRO A 648 -4.76 31.26 8.22
N CYS A 649 -4.72 31.06 6.90
CA CYS A 649 -5.52 30.04 6.23
C CYS A 649 -5.13 28.60 6.61
N ASN A 650 -3.92 28.39 7.16
CA ASN A 650 -3.32 27.06 7.33
C ASN A 650 -2.79 26.77 8.74
N SER A 651 -2.59 27.79 9.59
CA SER A 651 -1.90 27.64 10.87
C SER A 651 -2.62 26.76 11.91
N HIS A 652 -3.93 26.54 11.76
CA HIS A 652 -4.76 25.69 12.62
C HIS A 652 -4.93 24.24 12.12
N LEU A 653 -4.49 23.93 10.88
CA LEU A 653 -4.80 22.65 10.24
C LEU A 653 -4.14 21.44 10.92
N MET A 654 -3.03 21.64 11.64
CA MET A 654 -2.40 20.59 12.44
C MET A 654 -3.24 20.20 13.67
N ASP A 655 -4.03 21.12 14.23
CA ASP A 655 -4.95 20.80 15.32
C ASP A 655 -6.22 20.10 14.79
N LEU A 656 -6.68 20.47 13.59
CA LEU A 656 -7.71 19.72 12.88
C LEU A 656 -7.24 18.28 12.55
N ALA A 657 -5.98 18.10 12.13
CA ALA A 657 -5.39 16.78 11.88
C ALA A 657 -5.34 15.88 13.12
N LYS A 658 -5.10 16.45 14.31
CA LYS A 658 -5.21 15.72 15.58
C LYS A 658 -6.64 15.21 15.78
N HIS A 659 -7.66 16.04 15.54
CA HIS A 659 -9.06 15.61 15.64
C HIS A 659 -9.48 14.57 14.59
N VAL A 660 -8.87 14.57 13.40
CA VAL A 660 -9.01 13.43 12.46
C VAL A 660 -8.37 12.17 13.03
N LYS A 661 -7.18 12.25 13.64
CA LYS A 661 -6.51 11.11 14.27
C LYS A 661 -7.29 10.57 15.48
N ASP A 662 -7.86 11.44 16.32
CA ASP A 662 -8.78 11.08 17.40
C ASP A 662 -9.95 10.25 16.84
N GLY A 663 -10.54 10.69 15.72
CA GLY A 663 -11.63 9.98 15.05
C GLY A 663 -11.21 8.65 14.40
N CYS A 664 -9.97 8.53 13.92
CA CYS A 664 -9.45 7.25 13.43
C CYS A 664 -9.35 6.25 14.58
N ILE A 665 -8.91 6.69 15.77
CA ILE A 665 -8.82 5.84 16.97
C ILE A 665 -10.22 5.40 17.44
N ASP A 666 -11.22 6.30 17.47
CA ASP A 666 -12.61 5.96 17.80
C ASP A 666 -13.20 4.89 16.86
N GLU A 667 -12.80 4.92 15.59
CA GLU A 667 -13.30 4.05 14.53
C GLU A 667 -12.30 2.91 14.21
N GLU A 668 -11.35 2.60 15.11
CA GLU A 668 -10.45 1.44 15.04
C GLU A 668 -9.51 1.41 13.82
N MET A 669 -9.06 2.58 13.35
CA MET A 669 -8.13 2.75 12.23
C MET A 669 -6.84 3.48 12.67
N VAL A 670 -5.72 3.23 12.00
CA VAL A 670 -4.44 3.88 12.33
C VAL A 670 -4.34 5.24 11.64
N GLY A 671 -4.53 6.33 12.39
CA GLY A 671 -4.33 7.69 11.87
C GLY A 671 -2.84 8.09 11.80
N LEU A 672 -2.28 8.18 10.59
CA LEU A 672 -0.88 8.57 10.34
C LEU A 672 -0.81 9.97 9.69
N ILE A 673 -0.45 10.97 10.49
CA ILE A 673 -0.37 12.36 10.04
C ILE A 673 0.95 12.60 9.29
N PHE A 674 0.84 13.05 8.04
CA PHE A 674 1.94 13.61 7.25
C PHE A 674 1.53 15.00 6.73
N ASN A 675 2.48 15.83 6.30
CA ASN A 675 2.19 17.21 5.91
C ASN A 675 2.81 17.56 4.56
N THR A 676 2.08 18.29 3.73
CA THR A 676 2.60 18.80 2.44
C THR A 676 2.70 20.33 2.44
N VAL A 677 3.48 20.87 1.51
CA VAL A 677 3.78 22.30 1.41
C VAL A 677 2.59 23.10 0.87
N GLY A 678 2.53 24.40 1.19
CA GLY A 678 1.57 25.31 0.58
C GLY A 678 2.16 26.72 0.42
N VAL A 679 1.45 27.56 -0.32
CA VAL A 679 1.78 28.98 -0.50
C VAL A 679 0.56 29.81 -0.11
N SER A 680 0.78 30.97 0.49
CA SER A 680 -0.28 31.94 0.76
C SER A 680 -0.39 32.90 -0.42
N ASP A 681 -1.38 32.70 -1.29
CA ASP A 681 -1.66 33.63 -2.38
C ASP A 681 -1.78 35.07 -1.87
N ALA A 682 -2.43 35.28 -0.72
CA ALA A 682 -2.63 36.58 -0.08
C ALA A 682 -1.32 37.30 0.31
N ILE A 683 -0.26 36.55 0.66
CA ILE A 683 1.07 37.12 0.97
C ILE A 683 1.89 37.29 -0.32
N THR A 684 1.74 36.40 -1.31
CA THR A 684 2.51 36.45 -2.57
C THR A 684 1.89 37.33 -3.66
N MET A 685 0.75 38.00 -3.42
CA MET A 685 0.10 38.87 -4.41
C MET A 685 1.05 39.97 -4.91
N GLY A 686 1.27 40.02 -6.24
CA GLY A 686 2.20 40.97 -6.85
C GLY A 686 3.67 40.51 -6.90
N THR A 687 3.94 39.25 -6.55
CA THR A 687 5.23 38.58 -6.82
C THR A 687 5.09 37.56 -7.98
N ASP A 688 6.06 36.66 -8.13
CA ASP A 688 6.07 35.61 -9.16
C ASP A 688 4.86 34.65 -9.05
N GLY A 689 4.62 33.86 -10.11
CA GLY A 689 3.45 32.98 -10.20
C GLY A 689 3.55 31.70 -9.36
N TRP A 690 2.66 31.54 -8.39
CA TRP A 690 2.61 30.39 -7.47
C TRP A 690 1.46 29.40 -7.71
N LEU A 691 0.79 29.44 -8.87
CA LEU A 691 -0.10 28.35 -9.33
C LEU A 691 0.55 26.93 -9.29
N PRO A 692 1.87 26.74 -9.55
CA PRO A 692 2.49 25.41 -9.47
C PRO A 692 2.38 24.72 -8.10
N SER A 693 2.04 25.46 -7.04
CA SER A 693 1.81 24.88 -5.70
C SER A 693 0.63 23.91 -5.66
N ARG A 694 -0.35 24.01 -6.58
CA ARG A 694 -1.40 22.99 -6.77
C ARG A 694 -0.78 21.62 -7.07
N ASP A 695 0.16 21.61 -8.01
CA ASP A 695 0.72 20.39 -8.58
C ASP A 695 1.71 19.75 -7.59
N ILE A 696 2.51 20.55 -6.88
CA ILE A 696 3.33 20.04 -5.76
C ILE A 696 2.48 19.33 -4.71
N ILE A 697 1.31 19.90 -4.36
CA ILE A 697 0.42 19.32 -3.36
C ILE A 697 -0.15 17.99 -3.85
N ALA A 698 -0.52 17.92 -5.13
CA ALA A 698 -0.96 16.67 -5.76
C ALA A 698 0.14 15.59 -5.70
N ASP A 699 1.29 15.87 -6.32
CA ASP A 699 2.44 14.97 -6.43
C ASP A 699 2.93 14.48 -5.05
N SER A 700 2.90 15.36 -4.04
CA SER A 700 3.39 15.04 -2.69
C SER A 700 2.42 14.17 -1.87
N ILE A 701 1.11 14.36 -2.03
CA ILE A 701 0.10 13.51 -1.36
C ILE A 701 0.09 12.13 -2.04
N GLU A 702 0.07 12.10 -3.37
CA GLU A 702 0.15 10.90 -4.19
C GLU A 702 1.40 10.06 -3.85
N ALA A 703 2.59 10.67 -3.82
CA ALA A 703 3.83 9.98 -3.51
C ALA A 703 3.82 9.35 -2.11
N VAL A 704 3.29 10.03 -1.09
CA VAL A 704 3.23 9.48 0.28
C VAL A 704 2.17 8.38 0.41
N VAL A 705 0.95 8.61 -0.07
CA VAL A 705 -0.15 7.61 0.00
C VAL A 705 0.24 6.32 -0.72
N MET A 706 0.88 6.43 -1.89
CA MET A 706 1.31 5.25 -2.65
C MET A 706 2.55 4.57 -2.05
N ALA A 707 3.60 5.32 -1.68
CA ALA A 707 4.83 4.72 -1.15
C ALA A 707 4.70 4.18 0.29
N GLN A 708 3.78 4.71 1.10
CA GLN A 708 3.47 4.18 2.44
C GLN A 708 2.29 3.19 2.43
N HIS A 709 1.72 2.90 1.24
CA HIS A 709 0.61 1.97 1.04
C HIS A 709 -0.68 2.24 1.84
N TYR A 710 -0.91 3.45 2.37
CA TYR A 710 -2.11 3.81 3.15
C TYR A 710 -3.42 3.47 2.44
N ASP A 711 -4.32 2.75 3.11
CA ASP A 711 -5.58 2.26 2.54
C ASP A 711 -6.55 3.38 2.16
N GLY A 712 -6.51 4.50 2.90
CA GLY A 712 -7.32 5.68 2.64
C GLY A 712 -6.63 6.98 3.06
N ASN A 713 -7.22 8.12 2.69
CA ASN A 713 -6.66 9.44 2.93
C ASN A 713 -7.71 10.45 3.46
N ILE A 714 -7.31 11.33 4.38
CA ILE A 714 -8.09 12.49 4.82
C ILE A 714 -7.25 13.75 4.65
N SER A 715 -7.49 14.47 3.55
CA SER A 715 -6.81 15.73 3.25
C SER A 715 -7.50 16.92 3.91
N ILE A 716 -6.71 17.83 4.47
CA ILE A 716 -7.22 19.01 5.21
C ILE A 716 -6.68 20.32 4.59
N PRO A 717 -7.19 20.75 3.42
CA PRO A 717 -6.77 21.99 2.75
C PRO A 717 -7.41 23.25 3.36
N GLY A 718 -6.64 24.35 3.40
CA GLY A 718 -7.09 25.62 3.98
C GLY A 718 -6.98 26.86 3.08
N CYS A 719 -6.06 26.89 2.11
CA CYS A 719 -5.85 28.02 1.21
C CYS A 719 -6.02 27.62 -0.27
N ASP A 720 -6.17 28.61 -1.14
CA ASP A 720 -6.56 28.53 -2.56
C ASP A 720 -6.07 27.25 -3.27
N LYS A 721 -4.77 27.12 -3.55
CA LYS A 721 -4.24 26.00 -4.36
C LYS A 721 -4.26 24.65 -3.65
N ASN A 722 -4.60 24.61 -2.35
CA ASN A 722 -4.60 23.37 -1.57
C ASN A 722 -5.78 22.47 -1.93
N MET A 723 -7.00 23.02 -1.99
CA MET A 723 -8.21 22.28 -2.34
C MET A 723 -8.08 21.48 -3.65
N PRO A 724 -7.67 22.08 -4.78
CA PRO A 724 -7.53 21.36 -6.05
C PRO A 724 -6.34 20.40 -6.07
N GLY A 725 -5.23 20.71 -5.38
CA GLY A 725 -4.11 19.78 -5.26
C GLY A 725 -4.50 18.49 -4.52
N CYS A 726 -5.32 18.61 -3.46
CA CYS A 726 -5.86 17.46 -2.74
C CYS A 726 -6.78 16.60 -3.60
N LEU A 727 -7.64 17.22 -4.42
CA LEU A 727 -8.53 16.45 -5.29
C LEU A 727 -7.80 15.78 -6.46
N ILE A 728 -6.80 16.44 -7.04
CA ILE A 728 -5.95 15.84 -8.08
C ILE A 728 -5.21 14.62 -7.52
N ALA A 729 -4.62 14.71 -6.33
CA ALA A 729 -4.02 13.55 -5.65
C ALA A 729 -5.04 12.42 -5.47
N ALA A 730 -6.21 12.72 -4.90
CA ALA A 730 -7.26 11.73 -4.64
C ALA A 730 -7.74 11.04 -5.94
N ALA A 731 -7.88 11.79 -7.02
CA ALA A 731 -8.31 11.27 -8.32
C ALA A 731 -7.23 10.43 -9.03
N ARG A 732 -5.94 10.76 -8.86
CA ARG A 732 -4.81 9.96 -9.37
C ARG A 732 -4.60 8.67 -8.57
N HIS A 733 -4.42 8.77 -7.24
CA HIS A 733 -4.15 7.59 -6.41
C HIS A 733 -5.39 6.71 -6.17
N ASN A 734 -6.59 7.24 -6.44
CA ASN A 734 -7.90 6.58 -6.41
C ASN A 734 -8.14 5.60 -5.24
N ARG A 735 -7.75 6.01 -4.03
CA ARG A 735 -8.06 5.29 -2.77
C ARG A 735 -9.15 6.04 -2.01
N PRO A 736 -10.01 5.37 -1.21
CA PRO A 736 -11.06 6.03 -0.43
C PRO A 736 -10.54 7.30 0.28
N THR A 737 -11.16 8.44 0.00
CA THR A 737 -10.65 9.76 0.42
C THR A 737 -11.76 10.69 0.84
N VAL A 738 -11.57 11.40 1.96
CA VAL A 738 -12.45 12.50 2.40
C VAL A 738 -11.65 13.81 2.42
N ILE A 739 -12.14 14.88 1.80
CA ILE A 739 -11.48 16.19 1.84
C ILE A 739 -12.23 17.10 2.82
N VAL A 740 -11.54 17.52 3.90
CA VAL A 740 -12.09 18.32 4.99
C VAL A 740 -11.58 19.75 4.88
N TYR A 741 -12.44 20.69 4.46
CA TYR A 741 -12.02 22.08 4.28
C TYR A 741 -11.71 22.76 5.62
N GLY A 742 -10.59 23.49 5.71
CA GLY A 742 -10.15 24.18 6.92
C GLY A 742 -11.07 25.29 7.45
N GLY A 743 -11.99 25.82 6.62
CA GLY A 743 -13.03 26.77 7.03
C GLY A 743 -12.70 28.26 6.84
N THR A 744 -13.73 29.12 6.87
CA THR A 744 -13.59 30.58 6.72
C THR A 744 -12.93 31.24 7.93
N ILE A 745 -12.12 32.28 7.68
CA ILE A 745 -11.77 33.29 8.70
C ILE A 745 -13.04 34.04 9.13
N GLN A 746 -13.05 34.57 10.35
CA GLN A 746 -14.07 35.54 10.78
C GLN A 746 -13.81 36.91 10.15
N ALA A 747 -14.87 37.66 9.83
CA ALA A 747 -14.72 38.93 9.14
C ALA A 747 -14.18 40.06 10.06
N GLY A 748 -12.98 40.59 9.77
CA GLY A 748 -12.32 41.64 10.55
C GLY A 748 -13.16 42.91 10.78
N ARG A 749 -12.89 43.65 11.87
CA ARG A 749 -13.67 44.82 12.32
C ARG A 749 -12.83 46.09 12.33
N ARG A 750 -13.44 47.22 11.98
CA ARG A 750 -12.83 48.56 11.82
C ARG A 750 -12.76 49.30 13.16
N HIS A 751 -11.57 49.75 13.60
CA HIS A 751 -11.40 50.45 14.88
C HIS A 751 -11.38 51.99 14.75
N VAL A 752 -11.15 52.54 13.55
CA VAL A 752 -11.20 54.00 13.28
C VAL A 752 -12.21 54.35 12.17
N ASP A 753 -12.80 55.53 12.22
CA ASP A 753 -13.68 56.01 11.15
C ASP A 753 -12.90 56.35 9.87
N CYS A 754 -13.51 56.07 8.71
CA CYS A 754 -12.95 56.37 7.39
C CYS A 754 -14.02 57.05 6.52
N PRO A 755 -14.35 58.34 6.78
CA PRO A 755 -15.49 59.01 6.14
C PRO A 755 -15.37 59.16 4.63
N ALA A 756 -14.14 59.34 4.11
CA ALA A 756 -13.86 59.44 2.68
C ALA A 756 -14.28 58.19 1.88
N MET A 757 -14.26 57.02 2.53
CA MET A 757 -14.70 55.74 1.97
C MET A 757 -16.11 55.32 2.45
N GLY A 758 -16.81 56.19 3.17
CA GLY A 758 -18.14 55.93 3.75
C GLY A 758 -18.16 54.91 4.89
N TYR A 759 -17.01 54.50 5.44
CA TYR A 759 -16.94 53.47 6.49
C TYR A 759 -16.87 54.07 7.89
N LYS A 760 -17.59 53.46 8.82
CA LYS A 760 -17.57 53.82 10.26
C LYS A 760 -16.89 52.75 11.11
N LYS A 761 -16.43 53.17 12.30
CA LYS A 761 -15.99 52.29 13.39
C LYS A 761 -17.03 51.21 13.70
N GLY A 762 -16.57 50.00 13.98
CA GLY A 762 -17.41 48.81 14.16
C GLY A 762 -17.85 48.12 12.87
N GLY A 763 -17.74 48.78 11.71
CA GLY A 763 -18.02 48.17 10.41
C GLY A 763 -17.01 47.07 10.02
N THR A 764 -17.40 46.19 9.09
CA THR A 764 -16.53 45.11 8.61
C THR A 764 -15.42 45.63 7.69
N LEU A 765 -14.22 45.10 7.84
CA LEU A 765 -13.05 45.48 7.03
C LEU A 765 -13.01 44.80 5.65
N LYS A 766 -12.18 45.39 4.79
CA LYS A 766 -11.77 44.89 3.47
C LYS A 766 -10.27 45.09 3.38
N CYS A 767 -9.50 44.06 3.00
CA CYS A 767 -8.03 44.15 3.00
C CYS A 767 -7.49 45.11 1.92
N ALA A 768 -8.17 45.18 0.77
CA ALA A 768 -7.78 46.07 -0.34
C ALA A 768 -8.13 47.55 -0.07
N VAL A 769 -7.22 48.28 0.57
CA VAL A 769 -7.29 49.75 0.74
C VAL A 769 -6.07 50.52 0.21
N SER A 770 -4.98 49.83 -0.16
CA SER A 770 -3.71 50.47 -0.55
C SER A 770 -3.86 51.48 -1.68
N GLY A 771 -4.69 51.19 -2.69
CA GLY A 771 -4.97 52.13 -3.79
C GLY A 771 -5.63 53.44 -3.34
N ALA A 772 -6.45 53.41 -2.28
CA ALA A 772 -7.04 54.63 -1.69
C ALA A 772 -6.00 55.45 -0.89
N TYR A 773 -4.99 54.79 -0.30
CA TYR A 773 -3.87 55.48 0.34
C TYR A 773 -2.94 56.12 -0.69
N THR A 774 -2.58 55.42 -1.77
CA THR A 774 -1.71 55.93 -2.86
C THR A 774 -2.24 57.21 -3.50
N ILE A 775 -3.56 57.40 -3.56
CA ILE A 775 -4.23 58.60 -4.10
C ILE A 775 -4.65 59.62 -3.02
N GLY A 776 -4.28 59.40 -1.76
CA GLY A 776 -4.57 60.33 -0.65
C GLY A 776 -6.02 60.38 -0.18
N GLN A 777 -6.86 59.40 -0.53
CA GLN A 777 -8.25 59.30 -0.01
C GLN A 777 -8.31 58.86 1.46
N ILE A 778 -7.30 58.14 1.96
CA ILE A 778 -7.21 57.71 3.36
C ILE A 778 -5.84 58.06 3.95
N ASN A 779 -5.79 58.27 5.26
CA ASN A 779 -4.54 58.55 5.97
C ASN A 779 -3.83 57.26 6.46
N GLU A 780 -2.66 57.44 7.06
CA GLU A 780 -1.82 56.34 7.58
C GLU A 780 -2.51 55.55 8.71
N ASP A 781 -3.21 56.22 9.63
CA ASP A 781 -3.98 55.55 10.69
C ASP A 781 -5.09 54.64 10.11
N GLN A 782 -5.81 55.13 9.09
CA GLN A 782 -6.88 54.39 8.42
C GLN A 782 -6.37 53.22 7.60
N LEU A 783 -5.15 53.32 7.05
CA LEU A 783 -4.44 52.21 6.43
C LEU A 783 -4.05 51.17 7.49
N PHE A 784 -3.38 51.58 8.57
CA PHE A 784 -2.90 50.65 9.59
C PHE A 784 -4.03 50.00 10.42
N ASP A 785 -5.18 50.64 10.58
CA ASP A 785 -6.39 50.00 11.13
C ASP A 785 -6.83 48.80 10.27
N VAL A 786 -6.72 48.90 8.94
CA VAL A 786 -7.02 47.77 8.06
C VAL A 786 -5.93 46.69 8.19
N VAL A 787 -4.65 47.07 8.12
CA VAL A 787 -3.52 46.13 8.20
C VAL A 787 -3.55 45.30 9.50
N ARG A 788 -3.89 45.93 10.64
CA ARG A 788 -3.88 45.28 11.96
C ARG A 788 -5.11 44.43 12.27
N HIS A 789 -6.26 44.71 11.64
CA HIS A 789 -7.55 44.13 12.06
C HIS A 789 -8.34 43.44 10.94
N ALA A 790 -7.85 43.41 9.69
CA ALA A 790 -8.55 42.74 8.58
C ALA A 790 -8.57 41.20 8.69
N CYS A 791 -7.51 40.60 9.25
CA CYS A 791 -7.35 39.16 9.43
C CYS A 791 -7.29 38.82 10.93
N PRO A 792 -8.44 38.61 11.61
CA PRO A 792 -8.48 38.54 13.08
C PRO A 792 -8.08 37.17 13.70
N GLY A 793 -7.79 36.15 12.89
CA GLY A 793 -7.49 34.80 13.37
C GLY A 793 -7.28 33.81 12.23
N ALA A 794 -7.43 32.51 12.51
CA ALA A 794 -7.26 31.44 11.51
C ALA A 794 -8.48 31.26 10.58
N GLY A 795 -8.25 30.61 9.44
CA GLY A 795 -9.21 30.36 8.37
C GLY A 795 -8.90 31.13 7.07
N ALA A 796 -9.52 30.70 5.96
CA ALA A 796 -9.27 31.27 4.63
C ALA A 796 -9.91 32.64 4.41
N CYS A 797 -9.48 33.37 3.37
CA CYS A 797 -9.86 34.77 3.11
C CYS A 797 -11.39 34.98 2.95
N GLY A 798 -12.09 35.45 3.99
CA GLY A 798 -13.56 35.35 4.19
C GLY A 798 -14.54 35.90 3.14
N GLY A 799 -14.08 36.60 2.10
CA GLY A 799 -14.92 37.01 0.95
C GLY A 799 -14.85 35.99 -0.19
N MET A 800 -15.60 36.16 -1.28
CA MET A 800 -15.51 35.28 -2.46
C MET A 800 -14.31 35.62 -3.34
N TYR A 801 -13.15 35.42 -2.74
CA TYR A 801 -11.89 35.21 -3.43
C TYR A 801 -11.85 33.74 -3.89
N THR A 802 -10.69 33.11 -3.97
CA THR A 802 -10.59 31.83 -4.67
C THR A 802 -10.98 30.63 -3.81
N GLU A 803 -10.96 30.74 -2.49
CA GLU A 803 -11.02 29.57 -1.59
C GLU A 803 -12.43 28.98 -1.45
N PHE A 804 -13.47 29.79 -1.28
CA PHE A 804 -14.80 29.25 -0.93
C PHE A 804 -15.56 28.59 -2.06
N TRP A 805 -15.43 29.07 -3.29
CA TRP A 805 -16.08 28.36 -4.39
C TRP A 805 -15.38 27.02 -4.64
N GLN A 806 -14.09 26.87 -4.26
CA GLN A 806 -13.41 25.57 -4.28
C GLN A 806 -13.93 24.63 -3.20
N SER A 807 -14.03 25.08 -1.95
CA SER A 807 -14.61 24.23 -0.90
C SER A 807 -16.10 23.91 -1.18
N SER A 808 -16.86 24.86 -1.73
CA SER A 808 -18.25 24.64 -2.18
C SER A 808 -18.31 23.69 -3.38
N ALA A 809 -17.34 23.73 -4.29
CA ALA A 809 -17.23 22.79 -5.40
C ALA A 809 -16.86 21.39 -4.93
N LEU A 810 -15.97 21.23 -3.95
CA LEU A 810 -15.66 19.92 -3.35
C LEU A 810 -16.89 19.30 -2.66
N GLU A 811 -17.69 20.11 -1.98
CA GLU A 811 -18.95 19.67 -1.37
C GLU A 811 -20.01 19.31 -2.44
N ALA A 812 -20.10 20.10 -3.53
CA ALA A 812 -21.00 19.84 -4.66
C ALA A 812 -20.54 18.65 -5.56
N LEU A 813 -19.24 18.39 -5.66
CA LEU A 813 -18.66 17.18 -6.25
C LEU A 813 -18.93 15.93 -5.41
N GLY A 814 -19.36 16.09 -4.15
CA GLY A 814 -19.54 14.99 -3.20
C GLY A 814 -18.24 14.51 -2.55
N MET A 815 -17.13 15.26 -2.63
CA MET A 815 -15.81 14.90 -2.08
C MET A 815 -15.52 15.49 -0.69
N SER A 816 -16.41 16.35 -0.19
CA SER A 816 -16.42 16.87 1.17
C SER A 816 -17.75 16.56 1.85
N LEU A 817 -17.74 16.45 3.19
CA LEU A 817 -18.96 16.27 3.98
C LEU A 817 -19.89 17.50 3.86
N PRO A 818 -21.22 17.34 3.96
CA PRO A 818 -22.15 18.45 4.03
C PRO A 818 -21.75 19.48 5.11
N TYR A 819 -21.90 20.76 4.80
CA TYR A 819 -21.47 21.93 5.56
C TYR A 819 -19.96 22.20 5.64
N SER A 820 -19.09 21.31 5.12
CA SER A 820 -17.63 21.48 5.20
C SER A 820 -17.17 22.83 4.65
N SER A 821 -17.70 23.23 3.49
CA SER A 821 -17.39 24.46 2.75
C SER A 821 -17.66 25.75 3.52
N SER A 822 -18.75 25.75 4.31
CA SER A 822 -19.31 26.94 4.95
C SER A 822 -18.86 27.13 6.40
N THR A 823 -18.54 26.03 7.10
CA THR A 823 -18.25 26.06 8.53
C THR A 823 -16.97 26.86 8.84
N PRO A 824 -17.03 27.92 9.67
CA PRO A 824 -15.86 28.73 10.02
C PRO A 824 -14.76 27.94 10.71
N ALA A 825 -13.51 28.32 10.48
CA ALA A 825 -12.31 27.62 10.98
C ALA A 825 -12.27 27.50 12.51
N LEU A 826 -12.79 28.51 13.22
CA LEU A 826 -12.85 28.56 14.68
C LEU A 826 -14.23 28.16 15.26
N ASN A 827 -15.12 27.57 14.44
CA ASN A 827 -16.37 26.98 14.93
C ASN A 827 -16.09 25.57 15.46
N SER A 828 -16.58 25.23 16.66
CA SER A 828 -16.44 23.89 17.25
C SER A 828 -17.01 22.78 16.36
N ALA A 829 -18.00 23.08 15.51
CA ALA A 829 -18.51 22.16 14.49
C ALA A 829 -17.42 21.66 13.52
N LYS A 830 -16.37 22.45 13.24
CA LYS A 830 -15.25 22.05 12.35
C LYS A 830 -14.37 20.97 12.98
N ALA A 831 -14.09 21.06 14.29
CA ALA A 831 -13.38 20.01 15.02
C ALA A 831 -14.21 18.70 15.08
N GLN A 832 -15.53 18.82 15.28
CA GLN A 832 -16.43 17.65 15.23
C GLN A 832 -16.53 17.03 13.83
N GLU A 833 -16.49 17.85 12.77
CA GLU A 833 -16.44 17.37 11.38
C GLU A 833 -15.16 16.58 11.10
N CYS A 834 -14.00 17.07 11.56
CA CYS A 834 -12.72 16.36 11.46
C CYS A 834 -12.79 14.97 12.13
N ARG A 835 -13.33 14.91 13.35
CA ARG A 835 -13.49 13.64 14.08
C ARG A 835 -14.48 12.68 13.39
N ARG A 836 -15.58 13.20 12.82
CA ARG A 836 -16.54 12.41 12.03
C ARG A 836 -16.01 11.97 10.65
N ALA A 837 -15.00 12.62 10.09
CA ALA A 837 -14.46 12.28 8.77
C ALA A 837 -13.91 10.84 8.73
N ALA A 838 -13.31 10.38 9.83
CA ALA A 838 -12.86 8.99 9.99
C ALA A 838 -14.01 7.98 9.88
N LYS A 839 -15.16 8.24 10.53
CA LYS A 839 -16.35 7.38 10.44
C LYS A 839 -16.83 7.20 9.00
N TYR A 840 -16.90 8.31 8.27
CA TYR A 840 -17.28 8.27 6.86
C TYR A 840 -16.25 7.51 6.02
N LEU A 841 -14.95 7.72 6.27
CA LEU A 841 -13.89 6.97 5.60
C LEU A 841 -13.93 5.46 5.91
N LYS A 842 -14.23 5.01 7.14
CA LYS A 842 -14.42 3.58 7.46
C LYS A 842 -15.55 2.97 6.62
N ASN A 843 -16.65 3.69 6.44
CA ASN A 843 -17.75 3.28 5.56
C ASN A 843 -17.37 3.30 4.06
N LEU A 844 -16.52 4.25 3.60
CA LEU A 844 -15.99 4.24 2.23
C LEU A 844 -15.03 3.07 2.00
N LEU A 845 -14.16 2.74 2.97
CA LEU A 845 -13.24 1.59 2.91
C LEU A 845 -13.99 0.27 2.88
N ALA A 846 -14.96 0.07 3.78
CA ALA A 846 -15.79 -1.14 3.84
C ALA A 846 -16.58 -1.38 2.54
N LYS A 847 -17.03 -0.31 1.86
CA LYS A 847 -17.72 -0.37 0.58
C LYS A 847 -16.80 -0.25 -0.65
N ASP A 848 -15.50 -0.04 -0.44
CA ASP A 848 -14.52 0.35 -1.46
C ASP A 848 -14.98 1.50 -2.39
N ILE A 849 -15.61 2.53 -1.83
CA ILE A 849 -16.01 3.73 -2.59
C ILE A 849 -14.81 4.66 -2.71
N LYS A 850 -14.31 4.78 -3.95
CA LYS A 850 -13.10 5.52 -4.31
C LYS A 850 -13.47 6.87 -4.96
N PRO A 851 -12.52 7.84 -5.05
CA PRO A 851 -12.77 9.15 -5.63
C PRO A 851 -13.36 9.12 -7.05
N ARG A 852 -12.92 8.22 -7.93
CA ARG A 852 -13.49 8.09 -9.29
C ARG A 852 -14.92 7.56 -9.32
N ASP A 853 -15.38 6.88 -8.27
CA ASP A 853 -16.76 6.38 -8.13
C ASP A 853 -17.72 7.53 -7.76
N ILE A 854 -17.18 8.68 -7.30
CA ILE A 854 -17.90 9.91 -6.91
C ILE A 854 -17.74 11.00 -7.98
N LEU A 855 -16.56 11.10 -8.58
CA LEU A 855 -16.19 12.10 -9.59
C LEU A 855 -16.68 11.67 -10.98
N THR A 856 -17.93 12.00 -11.27
CA THR A 856 -18.57 11.76 -12.57
C THR A 856 -18.68 13.07 -13.36
N ARG A 857 -18.90 13.01 -14.68
CA ARG A 857 -19.20 14.20 -15.49
C ARG A 857 -20.35 15.02 -14.91
N GLN A 858 -21.37 14.35 -14.37
CA GLN A 858 -22.52 14.99 -13.76
C GLN A 858 -22.20 15.69 -12.43
N SER A 859 -21.34 15.12 -11.57
CA SER A 859 -20.92 15.81 -10.35
C SER A 859 -20.04 17.04 -10.63
N PHE A 860 -19.23 17.02 -11.72
CA PHE A 860 -18.59 18.23 -12.22
C PHE A 860 -19.61 19.28 -12.71
N LEU A 861 -20.65 18.91 -13.48
CA LEU A 861 -21.69 19.87 -13.90
C LEU A 861 -22.45 20.47 -12.70
N ASN A 862 -22.80 19.66 -11.70
CA ASN A 862 -23.40 20.12 -10.44
C ASN A 862 -22.50 21.12 -9.71
N ALA A 863 -21.19 20.87 -9.66
CA ALA A 863 -20.22 21.80 -9.10
C ALA A 863 -20.11 23.11 -9.90
N LEU A 864 -20.12 23.07 -11.24
CA LEU A 864 -20.18 24.26 -12.09
C LEU A 864 -21.44 25.11 -11.80
N VAL A 865 -22.58 24.48 -11.55
CA VAL A 865 -23.84 25.16 -11.18
C VAL A 865 -23.70 25.84 -9.82
N VAL A 866 -23.23 25.13 -8.79
CA VAL A 866 -23.02 25.71 -7.44
C VAL A 866 -22.01 26.87 -7.48
N VAL A 867 -20.91 26.73 -8.20
CA VAL A 867 -19.91 27.79 -8.42
C VAL A 867 -20.50 29.02 -9.14
N THR A 868 -21.46 28.81 -10.04
CA THR A 868 -22.15 29.90 -10.76
C THR A 868 -23.15 30.63 -9.86
N VAL A 869 -24.00 29.89 -9.15
CA VAL A 869 -24.96 30.41 -8.16
C VAL A 869 -24.26 31.25 -7.08
N LEU A 870 -23.06 30.81 -6.68
CA LEU A 870 -22.19 31.42 -5.67
C LEU A 870 -21.11 32.37 -6.23
N GLN A 871 -21.28 33.00 -7.39
CA GLN A 871 -20.34 34.04 -7.89
C GLN A 871 -18.83 33.69 -7.87
N GLY A 872 -18.44 32.44 -8.17
CA GLY A 872 -17.05 31.96 -8.09
C GLY A 872 -15.99 32.74 -8.90
N SER A 873 -14.71 32.45 -8.66
CA SER A 873 -13.59 33.10 -9.38
C SER A 873 -13.44 32.57 -10.82
N THR A 874 -12.79 33.32 -11.71
CA THR A 874 -12.38 32.82 -13.04
C THR A 874 -11.40 31.64 -12.93
N ASN A 875 -10.63 31.59 -11.83
CA ASN A 875 -9.79 30.45 -11.45
C ASN A 875 -10.57 29.12 -11.41
N ALA A 876 -11.91 29.14 -11.26
CA ALA A 876 -12.75 27.94 -11.33
C ALA A 876 -12.62 27.17 -12.64
N VAL A 877 -12.46 27.86 -13.76
CA VAL A 877 -12.22 27.22 -15.06
C VAL A 877 -10.92 26.41 -15.01
N LEU A 878 -9.84 26.98 -14.47
CA LEU A 878 -8.55 26.29 -14.40
C LEU A 878 -8.58 25.05 -13.51
N HIS A 879 -9.13 25.19 -12.30
CA HIS A 879 -9.08 24.12 -11.32
C HIS A 879 -10.06 23.00 -11.64
N LEU A 880 -11.30 23.29 -12.07
CA LEU A 880 -12.26 22.23 -12.41
C LEU A 880 -11.83 21.43 -13.65
N LEU A 881 -11.20 22.06 -14.66
CA LEU A 881 -10.61 21.33 -15.80
C LEU A 881 -9.47 20.40 -15.35
N ALA A 882 -8.53 20.89 -14.54
CA ALA A 882 -7.41 20.07 -14.06
C ALA A 882 -7.88 18.91 -13.14
N MET A 883 -8.89 19.16 -12.29
CA MET A 883 -9.49 18.13 -11.42
C MET A 883 -10.29 17.10 -12.23
N ALA A 884 -11.01 17.51 -13.27
CA ALA A 884 -11.72 16.58 -14.17
C ALA A 884 -10.74 15.69 -14.93
N ARG A 885 -9.66 16.26 -15.49
CA ARG A 885 -8.60 15.49 -16.16
C ARG A 885 -7.97 14.43 -15.25
N ALA A 886 -7.64 14.78 -14.00
CA ALA A 886 -7.05 13.84 -13.04
C ALA A 886 -8.00 12.69 -12.65
N ALA A 887 -9.31 12.89 -12.83
CA ALA A 887 -10.36 11.88 -12.66
C ALA A 887 -10.74 11.18 -13.98
N GLU A 888 -10.04 11.44 -15.09
CA GLU A 888 -10.34 10.93 -16.43
C GLU A 888 -11.74 11.31 -16.98
N ILE A 889 -12.28 12.43 -16.50
CA ILE A 889 -13.59 12.97 -16.91
C ILE A 889 -13.44 14.02 -18.02
N GLU A 890 -14.17 13.84 -19.12
CA GLU A 890 -14.27 14.83 -20.20
C GLU A 890 -15.11 16.05 -19.77
N LEU A 891 -14.43 17.09 -19.29
CA LEU A 891 -14.97 18.43 -19.07
C LEU A 891 -14.25 19.43 -19.96
N THR A 892 -15.00 20.24 -20.73
CA THR A 892 -14.43 21.22 -21.66
C THR A 892 -14.57 22.64 -21.12
N ILE A 893 -13.83 23.60 -21.70
CA ILE A 893 -14.02 25.02 -21.36
C ILE A 893 -15.38 25.56 -21.79
N ASP A 894 -16.01 24.99 -22.82
CA ASP A 894 -17.32 25.45 -23.31
C ASP A 894 -18.49 24.95 -22.43
N ASP A 895 -18.32 23.86 -21.65
CA ASP A 895 -19.27 23.46 -20.60
C ASP A 895 -19.53 24.60 -19.60
N PHE A 896 -18.51 25.40 -19.27
CA PHE A 896 -18.66 26.56 -18.37
C PHE A 896 -19.58 27.62 -18.98
N GLN A 897 -19.55 27.82 -20.30
CA GLN A 897 -20.47 28.73 -20.97
C GLN A 897 -21.88 28.13 -21.05
N ALA A 898 -22.02 26.83 -21.31
CA ALA A 898 -23.31 26.14 -21.32
C ALA A 898 -24.02 26.20 -19.96
N ILE A 899 -23.31 25.92 -18.86
CA ILE A 899 -23.84 26.05 -17.49
C ILE A 899 -24.12 27.51 -17.14
N SER A 900 -23.22 28.45 -17.47
CA SER A 900 -23.41 29.88 -17.20
C SER A 900 -24.64 30.45 -17.93
N ASN A 901 -24.93 29.99 -19.15
CA ASN A 901 -26.11 30.41 -19.90
C ASN A 901 -27.44 30.05 -19.21
N LYS A 902 -27.52 28.89 -18.53
CA LYS A 902 -28.76 28.42 -17.87
C LYS A 902 -28.87 28.72 -16.37
N THR A 903 -27.76 29.06 -15.70
CA THR A 903 -27.69 29.13 -14.24
C THR A 903 -27.75 30.58 -13.74
N PRO A 904 -28.75 30.98 -12.93
CA PRO A 904 -28.81 32.32 -12.36
C PRO A 904 -27.83 32.49 -11.20
N VAL A 905 -27.36 33.72 -11.00
CA VAL A 905 -26.57 34.10 -9.83
C VAL A 905 -27.51 34.47 -8.68
N LEU A 906 -27.45 33.75 -7.55
CA LEU A 906 -28.34 33.99 -6.41
C LEU A 906 -27.67 34.67 -5.22
N ALA A 907 -26.37 34.48 -4.99
CA ALA A 907 -25.73 34.94 -3.76
C ALA A 907 -25.22 36.39 -3.84
N ASP A 908 -25.64 37.28 -2.92
CA ASP A 908 -25.20 38.70 -2.83
C ASP A 908 -23.88 38.82 -2.02
N LEU A 909 -22.87 38.05 -2.43
CA LEU A 909 -21.59 37.91 -1.73
C LEU A 909 -20.50 38.82 -2.32
N LYS A 910 -19.62 39.34 -1.45
CA LYS A 910 -18.43 40.11 -1.84
C LYS A 910 -17.50 39.24 -2.69
N PRO A 911 -16.81 39.78 -3.72
CA PRO A 911 -16.54 41.21 -3.92
C PRO A 911 -17.57 41.96 -4.78
N SER A 912 -18.46 41.27 -5.49
CA SER A 912 -19.56 41.93 -6.23
C SER A 912 -20.62 42.51 -5.30
N GLY A 913 -20.99 41.73 -4.28
CA GLY A 913 -22.11 41.97 -3.36
C GLY A 913 -21.72 42.47 -1.97
N LYS A 914 -22.56 42.13 -0.98
CA LYS A 914 -22.51 42.63 0.41
C LYS A 914 -21.83 41.67 1.39
N TYR A 915 -22.12 40.38 1.29
CA TYR A 915 -21.96 39.40 2.38
C TYR A 915 -20.66 38.56 2.26
N TYR A 916 -20.40 37.71 3.26
CA TYR A 916 -19.23 36.82 3.39
C TYR A 916 -19.67 35.35 3.55
N MET A 917 -18.77 34.37 3.47
CA MET A 917 -19.14 32.94 3.67
C MET A 917 -19.69 32.66 5.09
N GLU A 918 -19.26 33.43 6.09
CA GLU A 918 -19.83 33.42 7.45
C GLU A 918 -21.35 33.73 7.47
N ASP A 919 -21.85 34.53 6.52
CA ASP A 919 -23.27 34.84 6.36
C ASP A 919 -24.02 33.71 5.64
N VAL A 920 -23.38 33.02 4.69
CA VAL A 920 -23.94 31.83 4.02
C VAL A 920 -24.15 30.70 5.03
N HIS A 921 -23.16 30.45 5.89
CA HIS A 921 -23.27 29.49 6.98
C HIS A 921 -24.45 29.80 7.92
N ARG A 922 -24.64 31.08 8.28
CA ARG A 922 -25.78 31.54 9.10
C ARG A 922 -27.15 31.27 8.49
N VAL A 923 -27.30 31.21 7.17
CA VAL A 923 -28.59 31.01 6.49
C VAL A 923 -28.83 29.57 6.02
N GLY A 924 -28.00 28.61 6.43
CA GLY A 924 -28.15 27.18 6.10
C GLY A 924 -27.01 26.56 5.30
N GLY A 925 -25.96 27.33 4.99
CA GLY A 925 -24.77 26.84 4.29
C GLY A 925 -25.01 26.48 2.82
N VAL A 926 -24.01 25.86 2.20
CA VAL A 926 -24.12 25.32 0.83
C VAL A 926 -25.17 24.21 0.70
N PRO A 927 -25.40 23.32 1.70
CA PRO A 927 -26.46 22.30 1.61
C PRO A 927 -27.86 22.89 1.40
N ALA A 928 -28.25 23.92 2.15
CA ALA A 928 -29.57 24.54 1.98
C ALA A 928 -29.76 25.17 0.59
N ILE A 929 -28.66 25.65 -0.03
CA ILE A 929 -28.66 26.18 -1.40
C ILE A 929 -28.80 25.04 -2.41
N MET A 930 -28.06 23.94 -2.26
CA MET A 930 -28.18 22.77 -3.13
C MET A 930 -29.58 22.14 -3.03
N LYS A 931 -30.15 22.06 -1.82
CA LYS A 931 -31.54 21.62 -1.61
C LYS A 931 -32.55 22.52 -2.31
N TYR A 932 -32.41 23.84 -2.17
CA TYR A 932 -33.29 24.81 -2.82
C TYR A 932 -33.23 24.68 -4.36
N LEU A 933 -32.03 24.51 -4.94
CA LEU A 933 -31.85 24.30 -6.38
C LEU A 933 -32.47 22.98 -6.84
N LEU A 934 -32.13 21.86 -6.21
CA LEU A 934 -32.62 20.52 -6.55
C LEU A 934 -34.15 20.39 -6.46
N LYS A 935 -34.78 21.13 -5.53
CA LYS A 935 -36.23 21.14 -5.32
C LYS A 935 -37.01 22.03 -6.29
N ASN A 936 -36.37 23.03 -6.91
CA ASN A 936 -37.05 24.07 -7.69
C ASN A 936 -36.53 24.22 -9.13
N THR A 937 -35.52 23.45 -9.55
CA THR A 937 -34.89 23.53 -10.88
C THR A 937 -34.38 22.17 -11.36
N ASP A 938 -34.15 22.05 -12.66
CA ASP A 938 -33.41 20.97 -13.35
C ASP A 938 -31.89 21.24 -13.43
N LEU A 939 -31.37 22.17 -12.61
CA LEU A 939 -29.96 22.56 -12.66
C LEU A 939 -29.03 21.60 -11.92
N LEU A 940 -29.51 20.91 -10.89
CA LEU A 940 -28.74 19.91 -10.15
C LEU A 940 -29.35 18.51 -10.32
N ASP A 941 -28.49 17.52 -10.52
CA ASP A 941 -28.84 16.11 -10.43
C ASP A 941 -28.57 15.59 -9.01
N GLY A 942 -29.58 15.05 -8.34
CA GLY A 942 -29.48 14.51 -6.98
C GLY A 942 -28.95 13.07 -6.89
N SER A 943 -28.77 12.37 -8.02
CA SER A 943 -28.44 10.94 -8.06
C SER A 943 -26.97 10.62 -7.73
N GLN A 944 -26.04 11.57 -7.95
CA GLN A 944 -24.60 11.35 -7.75
C GLN A 944 -24.28 10.79 -6.36
N LEU A 945 -23.27 9.90 -6.27
CA LEU A 945 -22.71 9.43 -5.01
C LEU A 945 -21.89 10.54 -4.31
N THR A 946 -21.60 10.37 -3.02
CA THR A 946 -20.73 11.26 -2.22
C THR A 946 -19.93 10.48 -1.18
N VAL A 947 -18.94 11.12 -0.55
CA VAL A 947 -18.10 10.58 0.55
C VAL A 947 -18.89 10.15 1.80
N THR A 948 -20.19 10.38 1.87
CA THR A 948 -21.05 9.84 2.93
C THR A 948 -21.50 8.40 2.67
N GLY A 949 -21.29 7.88 1.45
CA GLY A 949 -21.88 6.62 0.98
C GLY A 949 -23.40 6.70 0.72
N LYS A 950 -23.92 7.92 0.54
CA LYS A 950 -25.30 8.27 0.14
C LYS A 950 -25.27 9.20 -1.09
N THR A 951 -26.39 9.28 -1.81
CA THR A 951 -26.54 10.21 -2.95
C THR A 951 -26.65 11.67 -2.51
N LEU A 952 -26.41 12.63 -3.40
CA LEU A 952 -26.58 14.06 -3.10
C LEU A 952 -28.01 14.37 -2.59
N ALA A 953 -29.06 13.80 -3.20
CA ALA A 953 -30.43 13.96 -2.74
C ALA A 953 -30.64 13.45 -1.31
N GLN A 954 -30.15 12.23 -1.00
CA GLN A 954 -30.25 11.62 0.32
C GLN A 954 -29.46 12.38 1.41
N ASN A 955 -28.43 13.14 1.04
CA ASN A 955 -27.70 14.02 1.95
C ASN A 955 -28.38 15.37 2.20
N LEU A 956 -29.35 15.73 1.35
CA LEU A 956 -30.10 16.98 1.43
C LEU A 956 -31.51 16.79 2.00
N GLU A 957 -31.95 15.57 2.28
CA GLU A 957 -33.28 15.27 2.81
C GLU A 957 -33.52 15.88 4.20
N ASP A 958 -32.59 15.66 5.15
CA ASP A 958 -32.66 16.20 6.52
C ASP A 958 -32.21 17.68 6.65
N VAL A 959 -31.61 18.25 5.59
CA VAL A 959 -31.08 19.62 5.60
C VAL A 959 -32.22 20.65 5.72
N PRO A 960 -32.14 21.64 6.64
CA PRO A 960 -33.14 22.69 6.73
C PRO A 960 -33.34 23.46 5.41
N GLU A 961 -34.60 23.79 5.12
CA GLU A 961 -34.96 24.61 3.95
C GLU A 961 -34.38 26.03 4.06
N LEU A 962 -34.05 26.63 2.91
CA LEU A 962 -33.51 27.98 2.85
C LEU A 962 -34.62 29.02 3.11
N GLU A 963 -34.56 29.67 4.27
CA GLU A 963 -35.43 30.80 4.61
C GLU A 963 -35.13 32.05 3.76
N PHE A 964 -36.17 32.83 3.42
CA PHE A 964 -36.07 34.04 2.58
C PHE A 964 -36.46 35.32 3.32
N ASN A 965 -36.30 35.33 4.65
CA ASN A 965 -36.28 36.53 5.50
C ASN A 965 -34.90 37.24 5.50
N GLN A 966 -33.97 36.73 4.69
CA GLN A 966 -32.59 37.19 4.49
C GLN A 966 -32.36 37.57 3.02
N ASP A 967 -31.34 38.38 2.74
CA ASP A 967 -30.95 38.77 1.37
C ASP A 967 -29.51 38.37 0.99
N VAL A 968 -28.91 37.42 1.71
CA VAL A 968 -27.63 36.78 1.42
C VAL A 968 -27.75 35.90 0.18
N ILE A 969 -28.79 35.05 0.12
CA ILE A 969 -29.13 34.20 -1.01
C ILE A 969 -30.51 34.59 -1.53
N ARG A 970 -30.57 34.99 -2.80
CA ARG A 970 -31.80 35.37 -3.49
C ARG A 970 -32.62 34.17 -3.95
N LYS A 971 -33.91 34.40 -4.15
CA LYS A 971 -34.82 33.50 -4.85
C LYS A 971 -34.54 33.49 -6.36
N LEU A 972 -34.94 32.40 -7.02
CA LEU A 972 -34.87 32.20 -8.47
C LEU A 972 -35.68 33.23 -9.28
N ASP A 973 -36.74 33.82 -8.71
CA ASP A 973 -37.58 34.86 -9.33
C ASP A 973 -37.01 36.28 -9.23
N ASN A 974 -36.01 36.50 -8.36
CA ASN A 974 -35.38 37.79 -8.10
C ASN A 974 -33.85 37.63 -7.91
N PRO A 975 -33.14 37.04 -8.91
CA PRO A 975 -31.72 36.73 -8.82
C PRO A 975 -30.86 38.00 -8.85
N VAL A 976 -29.58 37.89 -8.47
CA VAL A 976 -28.59 38.97 -8.59
C VAL A 976 -28.24 39.21 -10.07
N LYS A 977 -28.22 38.15 -10.89
CA LYS A 977 -28.13 38.18 -12.35
C LYS A 977 -28.88 36.95 -12.90
N PRO A 978 -29.70 37.08 -13.97
CA PRO A 978 -30.51 35.95 -14.49
C PRO A 978 -29.68 34.86 -15.19
N THR A 979 -28.43 35.16 -15.55
CA THR A 979 -27.44 34.22 -16.09
C THR A 979 -26.13 34.32 -15.31
N GLY A 980 -25.25 33.34 -15.47
CA GLY A 980 -23.98 33.24 -14.76
C GLY A 980 -23.01 34.39 -15.04
N HIS A 981 -22.10 34.64 -14.11
CA HIS A 981 -21.10 35.71 -14.21
C HIS A 981 -19.84 35.29 -14.97
N LEU A 982 -19.53 34.00 -15.06
CA LEU A 982 -18.41 33.50 -15.88
C LEU A 982 -18.79 33.60 -17.36
N THR A 983 -17.85 34.02 -18.20
CA THR A 983 -18.06 34.14 -19.63
C THR A 983 -16.80 33.74 -20.38
N ILE A 984 -16.93 32.79 -21.30
CA ILE A 984 -15.87 32.33 -22.19
C ILE A 984 -15.96 33.16 -23.47
N LEU A 985 -14.86 33.83 -23.80
CA LEU A 985 -14.73 34.65 -25.00
C LEU A 985 -13.78 33.98 -25.99
N ARG A 986 -14.07 34.10 -27.28
CA ARG A 986 -13.27 33.56 -28.39
C ARG A 986 -13.06 34.65 -29.46
N GLY A 987 -12.06 34.50 -30.33
CA GLY A 987 -11.85 35.43 -31.44
C GLY A 987 -10.39 35.51 -31.87
N ASN A 988 -10.03 36.40 -32.81
CA ASN A 988 -8.65 36.47 -33.31
C ASN A 988 -7.65 37.01 -32.28
N LEU A 989 -8.07 37.67 -31.18
CA LEU A 989 -7.17 37.99 -30.07
C LEU A 989 -6.95 36.79 -29.12
N ALA A 990 -7.96 35.91 -29.00
CA ALA A 990 -7.95 34.76 -28.11
C ALA A 990 -8.56 33.52 -28.81
N PRO A 991 -7.82 32.86 -29.73
CA PRO A 991 -8.36 31.75 -30.52
C PRO A 991 -8.72 30.52 -29.69
N GLY A 992 -7.93 30.21 -28.65
CA GLY A 992 -8.15 29.06 -27.79
C GLY A 992 -9.22 29.33 -26.73
N SER A 993 -9.09 30.44 -26.00
CA SER A 993 -10.06 30.94 -25.02
C SER A 993 -9.62 32.27 -24.43
N ALA A 994 -10.55 33.02 -23.84
CA ALA A 994 -10.30 33.94 -22.73
C ALA A 994 -11.46 33.85 -21.73
N VAL A 995 -11.19 34.07 -20.44
CA VAL A 995 -12.18 33.93 -19.36
C VAL A 995 -12.45 35.30 -18.72
N ALA A 996 -13.70 35.73 -18.75
CA ALA A 996 -14.17 36.99 -18.19
C ALA A 996 -15.13 36.79 -17.01
N LYS A 997 -15.23 37.81 -16.15
CA LYS A 997 -16.27 37.91 -15.10
C LYS A 997 -17.16 39.12 -15.36
N LEU A 998 -18.37 38.89 -15.87
CA LEU A 998 -19.32 39.92 -16.29
C LEU A 998 -20.53 39.96 -15.35
N THR A 999 -20.65 41.00 -14.52
CA THR A 999 -21.75 41.14 -13.55
C THR A 999 -23.05 41.66 -14.16
N GLY A 1000 -23.03 42.10 -15.43
CA GLY A 1000 -24.17 42.68 -16.14
C GLY A 1000 -24.36 44.18 -15.89
N LYS A 1001 -23.53 44.78 -15.03
CA LYS A 1001 -23.54 46.23 -14.74
C LYS A 1001 -22.64 47.03 -15.69
N GLU A 1002 -21.81 46.33 -16.47
CA GLU A 1002 -20.76 46.92 -17.28
C GLU A 1002 -21.25 47.26 -18.69
N GLY A 1003 -22.13 46.44 -19.29
CA GLY A 1003 -22.80 46.70 -20.58
C GLY A 1003 -22.56 45.61 -21.64
N GLY A 1004 -23.29 45.70 -22.77
CA GLY A 1004 -23.37 44.61 -23.77
C GLY A 1004 -22.32 44.61 -24.89
N ARG A 1005 -21.67 45.74 -25.18
CA ARG A 1005 -20.66 45.87 -26.25
C ARG A 1005 -19.74 47.04 -25.97
N PHE A 1006 -18.44 46.82 -26.11
CA PHE A 1006 -17.41 47.83 -25.84
C PHE A 1006 -16.54 48.09 -27.06
N GLU A 1007 -16.74 49.26 -27.64
CA GLU A 1007 -15.85 49.86 -28.64
C GLU A 1007 -14.88 50.80 -27.93
N ILE A 1008 -13.60 50.47 -28.02
CA ILE A 1008 -12.57 50.92 -27.08
C ILE A 1008 -11.63 51.89 -27.79
N LYS A 1009 -11.29 52.98 -27.11
CA LYS A 1009 -10.35 54.00 -27.61
C LYS A 1009 -8.94 53.76 -27.04
N PRO A 1010 -7.87 54.30 -27.66
CA PRO A 1010 -6.54 54.30 -27.06
C PRO A 1010 -6.57 54.87 -25.63
N GLY A 1011 -5.99 54.16 -24.67
CA GLY A 1011 -6.06 54.46 -23.23
C GLY A 1011 -7.27 53.87 -22.49
N THR A 1012 -8.20 53.19 -23.17
CA THR A 1012 -9.41 52.55 -22.57
C THR A 1012 -9.23 51.04 -22.34
N VAL A 1013 -8.22 50.40 -22.93
CA VAL A 1013 -7.79 49.01 -22.63
C VAL A 1013 -6.35 49.00 -22.14
N LEU A 1014 -6.05 48.12 -21.18
CA LEU A 1014 -4.70 47.79 -20.74
C LEU A 1014 -4.48 46.27 -20.86
N ILE A 1015 -3.43 45.88 -21.59
CA ILE A 1015 -3.08 44.47 -21.84
C ILE A 1015 -1.82 44.10 -21.08
N PHE A 1016 -1.95 43.17 -20.12
CA PHE A 1016 -0.85 42.63 -19.33
C PHE A 1016 -0.44 41.28 -19.92
N ARG A 1017 0.67 41.24 -20.66
CA ARG A 1017 1.13 40.06 -21.41
C ARG A 1017 2.42 39.46 -20.85
N TYR A 1018 2.70 38.21 -21.23
CA TYR A 1018 3.74 37.35 -20.65
C TYR A 1018 3.48 37.04 -19.15
N GLN A 1019 2.21 37.07 -18.74
CA GLN A 1019 1.75 36.66 -17.42
C GLN A 1019 1.15 35.24 -17.43
N GLY A 1020 1.16 34.55 -18.58
CA GLY A 1020 0.65 33.19 -18.72
C GLY A 1020 1.47 32.10 -18.01
N PRO A 1021 1.04 30.83 -18.10
CA PRO A 1021 1.68 29.69 -17.45
C PRO A 1021 3.18 29.57 -17.69
N LYS A 1022 3.65 29.73 -18.94
CA LYS A 1022 5.07 29.73 -19.36
C LYS A 1022 5.65 31.14 -19.46
N GLY A 1023 4.78 32.16 -19.51
CA GLY A 1023 5.10 33.58 -19.54
C GLY A 1023 5.83 34.08 -18.31
N ALA A 1024 5.19 34.01 -17.14
CA ALA A 1024 5.73 34.61 -15.92
C ALA A 1024 7.00 33.91 -15.39
N PRO A 1025 7.07 32.57 -15.19
CA PRO A 1025 6.02 31.54 -15.29
C PRO A 1025 5.09 31.45 -14.07
N GLY A 1026 4.22 30.43 -14.05
CA GLY A 1026 3.39 30.09 -12.88
C GLY A 1026 2.10 30.90 -12.77
N MET A 1027 1.72 31.60 -13.85
CA MET A 1027 0.43 32.28 -14.02
C MET A 1027 0.00 33.14 -12.80
N PRO A 1028 0.73 34.22 -12.46
CA PRO A 1028 0.45 35.06 -11.29
C PRO A 1028 -0.94 35.69 -11.31
N GLU A 1029 -1.44 35.98 -10.10
CA GLU A 1029 -2.75 36.63 -9.89
C GLU A 1029 -2.57 38.13 -9.61
N MET A 1030 -2.97 38.96 -10.58
CA MET A 1030 -2.79 40.41 -10.50
C MET A 1030 -3.94 41.09 -9.74
N LEU A 1031 -3.64 41.59 -8.54
CA LEU A 1031 -4.51 42.50 -7.80
C LEU A 1031 -4.11 43.98 -8.00
N GLY A 1032 -2.81 44.30 -7.88
CA GLY A 1032 -2.28 45.67 -7.86
C GLY A 1032 -2.81 46.60 -8.95
N PRO A 1033 -2.72 46.25 -10.24
CA PRO A 1033 -3.26 47.08 -11.33
C PRO A 1033 -4.77 47.34 -11.19
N THR A 1034 -5.55 46.31 -10.86
CA THR A 1034 -7.01 46.43 -10.69
C THR A 1034 -7.37 47.34 -9.50
N GLY A 1035 -6.60 47.28 -8.41
CA GLY A 1035 -6.77 48.13 -7.23
C GLY A 1035 -6.42 49.60 -7.50
N ALA A 1036 -5.38 49.86 -8.30
CA ALA A 1036 -5.02 51.21 -8.72
C ALA A 1036 -6.10 51.85 -9.63
N ILE A 1037 -6.59 51.08 -10.61
CA ILE A 1037 -7.66 51.52 -11.53
C ILE A 1037 -8.98 51.76 -10.78
N ALA A 1038 -9.32 50.91 -9.81
CA ALA A 1038 -10.48 51.10 -8.95
C ALA A 1038 -10.34 52.34 -8.03
N GLY A 1039 -9.16 52.56 -7.44
CA GLY A 1039 -8.86 53.77 -6.66
C GLY A 1039 -8.99 55.05 -7.48
N ALA A 1040 -8.44 55.05 -8.70
CA ALA A 1040 -8.55 56.16 -9.67
C ALA A 1040 -9.99 56.39 -10.19
N GLY A 1041 -10.98 55.58 -9.81
CA GLY A 1041 -12.37 55.68 -10.27
C GLY A 1041 -12.62 55.15 -11.68
N LEU A 1042 -11.62 54.53 -12.32
CA LEU A 1042 -11.63 54.14 -13.73
C LEU A 1042 -12.16 52.71 -14.00
N ALA A 1043 -12.52 51.95 -12.95
CA ALA A 1043 -12.94 50.54 -13.10
C ALA A 1043 -14.18 50.30 -13.99
N ASN A 1044 -15.01 51.32 -14.19
CA ASN A 1044 -16.18 51.25 -15.10
C ASN A 1044 -15.89 51.82 -16.51
N SER A 1045 -14.66 52.32 -16.74
CA SER A 1045 -14.24 53.01 -17.97
C SER A 1045 -12.91 52.49 -18.53
N THR A 1046 -12.41 51.36 -18.02
CA THR A 1046 -11.18 50.70 -18.48
C THR A 1046 -11.39 49.19 -18.47
N ALA A 1047 -11.02 48.53 -19.57
CA ALA A 1047 -11.02 47.07 -19.66
C ALA A 1047 -9.59 46.51 -19.54
N LEU A 1048 -9.48 45.33 -18.92
CA LEU A 1048 -8.22 44.69 -18.55
C LEU A 1048 -8.13 43.30 -19.16
N ILE A 1049 -7.06 43.04 -19.91
CA ILE A 1049 -6.84 41.80 -20.66
C ILE A 1049 -5.50 41.18 -20.25
N THR A 1050 -5.43 39.87 -20.03
CA THR A 1050 -4.17 39.17 -19.76
C THR A 1050 -4.15 37.71 -20.19
N ASP A 1051 -2.95 37.21 -20.52
CA ASP A 1051 -2.66 35.77 -20.62
C ASP A 1051 -2.49 35.09 -19.24
N GLY A 1052 -2.30 35.88 -18.17
CA GLY A 1052 -2.29 35.42 -16.78
C GLY A 1052 -3.66 35.41 -16.10
N ARG A 1053 -3.69 35.72 -14.81
CA ARG A 1053 -4.92 35.76 -13.99
C ARG A 1053 -5.08 37.13 -13.33
N PHE A 1054 -6.33 37.57 -13.18
CA PHE A 1054 -6.70 38.70 -12.33
C PHE A 1054 -7.38 38.16 -11.08
N SER A 1055 -7.28 38.89 -9.96
CA SER A 1055 -7.83 38.38 -8.72
C SER A 1055 -9.36 38.33 -8.71
N GLY A 1056 -9.90 37.30 -8.05
CA GLY A 1056 -11.34 37.21 -7.79
C GLY A 1056 -11.91 38.45 -7.09
N ALA A 1057 -11.05 39.18 -6.35
CA ALA A 1057 -11.32 40.45 -5.67
C ALA A 1057 -11.74 41.61 -6.57
N SER A 1058 -11.38 41.56 -7.86
CA SER A 1058 -11.37 42.70 -8.77
C SER A 1058 -12.75 43.00 -9.40
N ARG A 1059 -12.90 44.17 -10.04
CA ARG A 1059 -14.17 44.68 -10.60
C ARG A 1059 -13.95 45.43 -11.92
N GLY A 1060 -14.94 45.40 -12.81
CA GLY A 1060 -14.90 46.02 -14.14
C GLY A 1060 -14.80 44.98 -15.26
N PHE A 1061 -14.52 45.41 -16.49
CA PHE A 1061 -14.22 44.48 -17.59
C PHE A 1061 -12.86 43.84 -17.37
N ILE A 1062 -12.86 42.60 -16.88
CA ILE A 1062 -11.66 41.85 -16.51
C ILE A 1062 -11.67 40.52 -17.23
N ILE A 1063 -10.65 40.31 -18.06
CA ILE A 1063 -10.47 39.17 -18.97
C ILE A 1063 -9.08 38.58 -18.72
N GLY A 1064 -9.03 37.35 -18.21
CA GLY A 1064 -7.80 36.58 -18.05
C GLY A 1064 -7.74 35.38 -18.98
N HIS A 1065 -6.72 34.54 -18.77
CA HIS A 1065 -6.61 33.22 -19.39
C HIS A 1065 -6.63 33.26 -20.93
N VAL A 1066 -6.07 34.33 -21.55
CA VAL A 1066 -5.98 34.44 -23.01
C VAL A 1066 -5.04 33.36 -23.57
N VAL A 1067 -5.58 32.49 -24.41
CA VAL A 1067 -4.89 31.37 -25.08
C VAL A 1067 -4.91 31.56 -26.61
N PRO A 1068 -3.77 31.37 -27.31
CA PRO A 1068 -2.44 31.07 -26.78
C PRO A 1068 -1.78 32.25 -26.05
N GLU A 1069 -1.02 31.96 -25.00
CA GLU A 1069 -0.34 32.99 -24.20
C GLU A 1069 0.80 33.70 -24.97
N ALA A 1070 1.26 34.85 -24.47
CA ALA A 1070 2.24 35.65 -25.19
C ALA A 1070 3.62 34.99 -25.31
N ARG A 1071 3.98 34.09 -24.38
CA ARG A 1071 5.24 33.31 -24.44
C ARG A 1071 5.28 32.36 -25.63
N LEU A 1072 4.12 31.86 -26.06
CA LEU A 1072 3.98 30.97 -27.20
C LEU A 1072 3.73 31.73 -28.52
N GLY A 1073 3.79 33.07 -28.48
CA GLY A 1073 3.63 33.92 -29.66
C GLY A 1073 2.20 33.92 -30.20
N GLY A 1074 1.20 33.73 -29.32
CA GLY A 1074 -0.21 33.94 -29.63
C GLY A 1074 -0.53 35.43 -29.88
N PRO A 1075 -1.74 35.77 -30.37
CA PRO A 1075 -2.04 37.11 -30.88
C PRO A 1075 -1.83 38.25 -29.87
N ILE A 1076 -2.07 38.00 -28.58
CA ILE A 1076 -1.77 38.92 -27.47
C ILE A 1076 -0.27 39.33 -27.40
N ALA A 1077 0.65 38.53 -27.92
CA ALA A 1077 2.07 38.85 -28.04
C ALA A 1077 2.38 39.95 -29.09
N LEU A 1078 1.45 40.18 -30.03
CA LEU A 1078 1.63 40.95 -31.26
C LEU A 1078 0.90 42.30 -31.26
N VAL A 1079 0.01 42.54 -30.29
CA VAL A 1079 -0.68 43.83 -30.12
C VAL A 1079 0.31 44.96 -29.82
N GLU A 1080 0.11 46.13 -30.39
CA GLU A 1080 0.92 47.34 -30.20
C GLU A 1080 0.05 48.52 -29.73
N ASP A 1081 0.67 49.54 -29.12
CA ASP A 1081 -0.07 50.64 -28.50
C ASP A 1081 -0.80 51.48 -29.57
N GLY A 1082 -2.12 51.57 -29.44
CA GLY A 1082 -3.01 52.25 -30.40
C GLY A 1082 -3.82 51.30 -31.28
N ASP A 1083 -3.51 50.00 -31.28
CA ASP A 1083 -4.38 48.98 -31.90
C ASP A 1083 -5.79 49.02 -31.30
N LYS A 1084 -6.80 48.78 -32.14
CA LYS A 1084 -8.21 48.75 -31.72
C LYS A 1084 -8.61 47.34 -31.30
N ILE A 1085 -9.12 47.21 -30.08
CA ILE A 1085 -9.71 45.97 -29.54
C ILE A 1085 -11.22 46.17 -29.42
N ILE A 1086 -12.01 45.15 -29.76
CA ILE A 1086 -13.47 45.13 -29.63
C ILE A 1086 -13.84 43.95 -28.73
N ILE A 1087 -14.65 44.22 -27.70
CA ILE A 1087 -15.18 43.20 -26.78
C ILE A 1087 -16.72 43.23 -26.92
N ASP A 1088 -17.31 42.12 -27.35
CA ASP A 1088 -18.75 41.99 -27.55
C ASP A 1088 -19.27 40.80 -26.73
N SER A 1089 -20.00 41.10 -25.65
CA SER A 1089 -20.48 40.08 -24.69
C SER A 1089 -21.79 39.43 -25.13
N ALA A 1090 -22.42 39.91 -26.20
CA ALA A 1090 -23.58 39.27 -26.81
C ALA A 1090 -23.16 38.19 -27.83
N SER A 1091 -22.11 38.43 -28.61
CA SER A 1091 -21.52 37.44 -29.53
C SER A 1091 -20.37 36.63 -28.93
N LEU A 1092 -20.07 36.79 -27.64
CA LEU A 1092 -18.95 36.15 -26.92
C LEU A 1092 -17.58 36.37 -27.60
N ALA A 1093 -17.39 37.53 -28.22
CA ALA A 1093 -16.28 37.79 -29.12
C ALA A 1093 -15.24 38.75 -28.53
N ILE A 1094 -13.96 38.46 -28.78
CA ILE A 1094 -12.84 39.37 -28.52
C ILE A 1094 -11.96 39.52 -29.77
N THR A 1095 -12.04 40.70 -30.39
CA THR A 1095 -11.47 40.98 -31.71
C THR A 1095 -10.34 41.99 -31.64
N TRP A 1096 -9.23 41.68 -32.32
CA TRP A 1096 -8.11 42.58 -32.61
C TRP A 1096 -8.27 43.11 -34.04
N ASP A 1097 -8.59 44.40 -34.17
CA ASP A 1097 -9.01 45.04 -35.43
C ASP A 1097 -7.80 45.63 -36.17
N VAL A 1098 -6.96 44.71 -36.70
CA VAL A 1098 -5.73 44.97 -37.47
C VAL A 1098 -5.69 44.01 -38.67
N ASP A 1099 -5.20 44.47 -39.82
CA ASP A 1099 -5.20 43.65 -41.05
C ASP A 1099 -4.25 42.44 -40.98
N GLN A 1100 -4.58 41.38 -41.73
CA GLN A 1100 -3.84 40.11 -41.66
C GLN A 1100 -2.37 40.23 -42.12
N ALA A 1101 -2.05 41.13 -43.06
CA ALA A 1101 -0.68 41.28 -43.53
C ALA A 1101 0.22 41.92 -42.46
N GLU A 1102 -0.34 42.86 -41.69
CA GLU A 1102 0.29 43.44 -40.51
C GLU A 1102 0.40 42.43 -39.36
N GLN A 1103 -0.63 41.63 -39.08
CA GLN A 1103 -0.56 40.53 -38.11
C GLN A 1103 0.57 39.55 -38.47
N ASP A 1104 0.65 39.11 -39.73
CA ASP A 1104 1.69 38.22 -40.24
C ASP A 1104 3.10 38.84 -40.16
N ARG A 1105 3.22 40.16 -40.42
CA ARG A 1105 4.48 40.91 -40.28
C ARG A 1105 4.95 40.91 -38.83
N ARG A 1106 4.05 41.24 -37.89
CA ARG A 1106 4.36 41.26 -36.45
C ARG A 1106 4.67 39.85 -35.93
N LYS A 1107 3.96 38.82 -36.40
CA LYS A 1107 4.25 37.42 -36.07
C LYS A 1107 5.67 37.01 -36.48
N LYS A 1108 6.07 37.27 -37.73
CA LYS A 1108 7.44 37.02 -38.23
C LYS A 1108 8.51 37.76 -37.41
N LEU A 1109 8.23 39.00 -36.98
CA LEU A 1109 9.12 39.76 -36.10
C LEU A 1109 9.19 39.21 -34.66
N TRP A 1110 8.10 38.63 -34.15
CA TRP A 1110 8.09 37.95 -32.86
C TRP A 1110 8.86 36.61 -32.93
N ASP A 1111 8.65 35.82 -33.98
CA ASP A 1111 9.33 34.53 -34.18
C ASP A 1111 10.84 34.70 -34.40
N ALA A 1112 11.26 35.78 -35.05
CA ALA A 1112 12.67 36.18 -35.16
C ALA A 1112 13.28 36.74 -33.85
N SER A 1113 12.49 36.87 -32.78
CA SER A 1113 12.92 37.43 -31.49
C SER A 1113 13.19 36.36 -30.44
N ASN A 1114 14.05 36.67 -29.46
CA ASN A 1114 14.29 35.76 -28.33
C ASN A 1114 13.11 35.69 -27.32
N LYS A 1115 11.95 36.32 -27.58
CA LYS A 1115 10.82 36.42 -26.63
C LYS A 1115 10.14 35.08 -26.33
N GLY A 1116 10.20 34.10 -27.25
CA GLY A 1116 9.65 32.76 -27.01
C GLY A 1116 10.42 31.92 -25.98
N LYS A 1117 11.66 32.30 -25.63
CA LYS A 1117 12.48 31.54 -24.67
C LYS A 1117 12.00 31.75 -23.24
N LEU A 1118 12.05 30.68 -22.44
CA LEU A 1118 11.76 30.74 -20.99
C LEU A 1118 12.77 31.65 -20.28
N THR A 1119 12.28 32.42 -19.31
CA THR A 1119 13.07 33.34 -18.48
C THR A 1119 13.82 32.63 -17.35
N VAL A 1120 13.20 31.61 -16.76
CA VAL A 1120 13.74 30.78 -15.68
C VAL A 1120 14.73 29.74 -16.22
N LYS A 1121 15.78 29.45 -15.44
CA LYS A 1121 16.88 28.55 -15.88
C LYS A 1121 17.06 27.29 -15.03
N ARG A 1122 16.49 27.24 -13.84
CA ARG A 1122 16.51 26.13 -12.85
C ARG A 1122 15.30 26.27 -11.91
N GLY A 1123 15.14 25.33 -10.98
CA GLY A 1123 14.09 25.36 -9.96
C GLY A 1123 12.72 24.94 -10.47
N ILE A 1124 11.71 25.03 -9.61
CA ILE A 1124 10.37 24.50 -9.90
C ILE A 1124 9.64 25.24 -11.03
N LEU A 1125 9.78 26.56 -11.11
CA LEU A 1125 9.17 27.35 -12.18
C LEU A 1125 9.68 26.94 -13.58
N LEU A 1126 10.89 26.36 -13.70
CA LEU A 1126 11.35 25.78 -14.96
C LEU A 1126 10.63 24.47 -15.30
N ARG A 1127 10.44 23.57 -14.31
CA ARG A 1127 9.71 22.30 -14.54
C ARG A 1127 8.29 22.61 -15.00
N TYR A 1128 7.57 23.42 -14.22
CA TYR A 1128 6.24 23.90 -14.58
C TYR A 1128 6.23 24.56 -15.97
N ALA A 1129 7.12 25.52 -16.27
CA ALA A 1129 7.13 26.19 -17.57
C ALA A 1129 7.45 25.25 -18.75
N ARG A 1130 8.24 24.18 -18.54
CA ARG A 1130 8.48 23.13 -19.53
C ARG A 1130 7.18 22.36 -19.79
N ASP A 1131 6.58 21.82 -18.74
CA ASP A 1131 5.57 20.75 -18.82
C ASP A 1131 4.13 21.27 -18.92
N VAL A 1132 3.84 22.47 -18.41
CA VAL A 1132 2.46 22.95 -18.22
C VAL A 1132 1.63 23.05 -19.51
N ALA A 1133 0.39 22.59 -19.45
CA ALA A 1133 -0.61 22.72 -20.51
C ALA A 1133 -1.16 24.16 -20.68
N PRO A 1134 -1.91 24.46 -21.74
CA PRO A 1134 -2.65 25.70 -21.90
C PRO A 1134 -3.68 25.97 -20.78
N ALA A 1135 -3.97 27.25 -20.55
CA ALA A 1135 -5.00 27.68 -19.59
C ALA A 1135 -6.44 27.25 -19.98
N SER A 1136 -6.67 26.90 -21.25
CA SER A 1136 -7.92 26.34 -21.79
C SER A 1136 -8.15 24.88 -21.37
N GLU A 1137 -7.13 24.21 -20.84
CA GLU A 1137 -7.12 22.79 -20.43
C GLU A 1137 -6.86 22.64 -18.93
N GLY A 1138 -6.94 23.74 -18.16
CA GLY A 1138 -6.67 23.74 -16.71
C GLY A 1138 -5.21 23.99 -16.32
N ALA A 1139 -4.30 24.13 -17.29
CA ALA A 1139 -2.87 24.31 -17.08
C ALA A 1139 -2.27 23.27 -16.11
N TYR A 1140 -2.57 21.98 -16.33
CA TYR A 1140 -1.98 20.82 -15.63
C TYR A 1140 -0.50 20.60 -16.04
N CYS A 1141 0.23 19.67 -15.40
CA CYS A 1141 1.68 19.46 -15.61
C CYS A 1141 2.13 17.99 -15.83
N ASP A 1142 1.18 17.06 -15.86
CA ASP A 1142 1.31 15.61 -15.95
C ASP A 1142 0.93 15.06 -17.34
#